data_AF-A0AAD8ZXE1-F1
#
_entry.id   AF-A0AAD8ZXE1-F1
#
_cell.length_a   1.000
_cell.length_b   1.000
_cell.length_c   1.000
_cell.angle_alpha   90.00
_cell.angle_beta   90.00
_cell.angle_gamma   90.00
#
_symmetry.space_group_name_H-M   'P 1'
#
loop_
_entity.id
_entity.type
_entity.pdbx_description
1 polymer ?
#
loop_
_entity_poly.entity_id
_entity_poly.type
_entity_poly.pdbx_seq_one_letter_code
_entity_poly.pdbx_strand_id
1 'polypeptide(L)'
;MFSPSKRDPESCVLSISYGFRVLKLATSLMSRAFSVGSASLLGKAPDMAEVRNRLRQIVGASTNWKHHQQAMEERALLSRHLASSQDQLPAKTMKDSEIEVHLPLGTQPSLREKYLNYHNTVRFGRILEDLDSLADMRKNMVYPDCDIKFTGHVTWVGKSSIEAKMHMSQFHDGAYTPVLDATFVMVARDPQNKRAAFVNPLKLEGPEEEKLFQQGEINKKRRVEMSTASLLKVAPTADERNIIHSLFLNTLDTKTVSFRSRIRPPNSVWMEDAKMKGLEICHPQERNIFNRVFGGFLMRKAYELGWANACAFAGSRPILVSVDDIMFQKPVEIGSLLLLSSQICYTEGNHIQVRVHTEVLEPFTRQHNTTNIFHFTFQVEEDVPAVVPQSYGAHDHHSMAAVVLAHCRRGLSQALGSGLVGVLSPKFVNGVRQKSGIQYISRPDLPKLAYRKVKGKSPGVMFLPGYGSNMSGEKAEALEDFCRSLGHSCLRFDYTGHGASEGIFSEGTIGTWKKDVLFMLDEVAEGPQILVGSSIGGWLMLLAAIARPEKTKALVGISTAADYFVTAFKSLPLQERKEFEDKGTWTIPTKSNEEGFFTVSLDFLREAENHCILHSPIPIACPVRLVHGLKDEDVPWHVSMQVAERVLSADVDVILRRHGQHRMAEKDDIKLIVYTIDDLIDKLTTIT
;
A
#
# COMPACT_ATOMS: atom_id res chain seq x y z
N MET A 1 -18.74 -4.17 75.00
CA MET A 1 -19.13 -2.94 74.28
C MET A 1 -18.14 -2.77 73.14
N PHE A 2 -18.50 -2.68 71.86
CA PHE A 2 -19.83 -2.72 71.22
C PHE A 2 -19.90 -3.81 70.14
N SER A 3 -21.12 -4.11 69.66
CA SER A 3 -21.41 -4.91 68.46
C SER A 3 -22.05 -3.99 67.39
N PRO A 4 -22.48 -4.47 66.21
CA PRO A 4 -21.70 -4.38 64.98
C PRO A 4 -22.32 -3.43 63.93
N SER A 5 -21.60 -3.16 62.84
CA SER A 5 -22.18 -2.57 61.62
C SER A 5 -21.66 -3.25 60.35
N LYS A 6 -22.51 -3.30 59.31
CA LYS A 6 -22.29 -4.07 58.08
C LYS A 6 -21.37 -3.37 57.09
N ARG A 7 -20.68 -4.16 56.25
CA ARG A 7 -20.47 -3.86 54.83
C ARG A 7 -20.69 -5.14 54.01
N ASP A 8 -21.21 -4.97 52.81
CA ASP A 8 -21.71 -6.05 51.97
C ASP A 8 -20.60 -6.70 51.11
N PRO A 9 -20.82 -7.92 50.57
CA PRO A 9 -19.96 -8.53 49.56
C PRO A 9 -20.12 -7.83 48.18
N GLU A 10 -19.32 -8.30 47.22
CA GLU A 10 -19.33 -7.93 45.80
C GLU A 10 -18.77 -6.54 45.42
N SER A 11 -17.52 -6.52 44.95
CA SER A 11 -17.07 -5.64 43.86
C SER A 11 -15.81 -6.26 43.23
N CYS A 12 -15.66 -6.13 41.91
CA CYS A 12 -14.72 -6.97 41.15
C CYS A 12 -13.23 -6.65 41.40
N VAL A 13 -12.45 -7.67 41.76
CA VAL A 13 -10.99 -7.59 41.88
C VAL A 13 -10.34 -7.72 40.50
N LEU A 14 -10.15 -6.57 39.82
CA LEU A 14 -9.37 -6.47 38.58
C LEU A 14 -8.09 -5.64 38.81
N SER A 15 -7.18 -6.21 39.61
CA SER A 15 -5.78 -5.79 39.69
C SER A 15 -4.88 -6.73 38.86
N ILE A 16 -3.78 -6.21 38.33
CA ILE A 16 -2.97 -6.85 37.28
C ILE A 16 -2.07 -7.94 37.87
N SER A 17 -2.69 -9.09 38.11
CA SER A 17 -2.03 -10.31 38.57
C SER A 17 -2.53 -11.56 37.88
N TYR A 18 -3.57 -11.47 37.04
CA TYR A 18 -4.20 -12.62 36.39
C TYR A 18 -3.45 -13.16 35.17
N GLY A 19 -2.58 -12.36 34.53
CA GLY A 19 -1.71 -12.84 33.45
C GLY A 19 -0.56 -13.76 33.89
N PHE A 20 -0.34 -13.94 35.19
CA PHE A 20 0.87 -14.59 35.73
C PHE A 20 0.61 -15.58 36.89
N ARG A 21 -0.63 -16.11 37.03
CA ARG A 21 -1.00 -16.99 38.17
C ARG A 21 -1.65 -18.34 37.84
N VAL A 22 -1.32 -18.93 36.70
CA VAL A 22 -1.22 -20.41 36.62
C VAL A 22 -0.10 -20.91 37.55
N LEU A 23 0.90 -20.07 37.85
CA LEU A 23 1.94 -20.32 38.85
C LEU A 23 1.43 -20.16 40.31
N LYS A 24 0.43 -20.97 40.72
CA LYS A 24 0.09 -21.11 42.15
C LYS A 24 -0.36 -22.50 42.65
N LEU A 25 -0.17 -23.55 41.86
CA LEU A 25 -0.33 -24.95 42.31
C LEU A 25 0.81 -25.44 43.26
N ALA A 26 1.58 -24.51 43.85
CA ALA A 26 2.73 -24.78 44.71
C ALA A 26 2.70 -24.03 46.06
N THR A 27 1.62 -23.33 46.43
CA THR A 27 1.50 -22.74 47.79
C THR A 27 1.27 -23.75 48.92
N SER A 28 1.36 -25.06 48.64
CA SER A 28 1.53 -26.13 49.63
C SER A 28 3.01 -26.49 49.92
N LEU A 29 3.98 -25.93 49.18
CA LEU A 29 5.40 -26.33 49.24
C LEU A 29 6.39 -25.23 49.66
N MET A 30 5.97 -23.98 49.81
CA MET A 30 6.83 -22.90 50.38
C MET A 30 6.26 -22.27 51.65
N SER A 31 5.80 -23.11 52.58
CA SER A 31 5.87 -22.83 54.02
C SER A 31 7.14 -23.42 54.68
N ARG A 32 8.00 -24.11 53.92
CA ARG A 32 9.30 -24.68 54.35
C ARG A 32 10.36 -24.64 53.25
N ALA A 33 10.95 -23.47 52.98
CA ALA A 33 12.17 -23.35 52.16
C ALA A 33 12.99 -22.05 52.34
N PHE A 34 12.73 -21.25 53.38
CA PHE A 34 13.61 -20.13 53.77
C PHE A 34 14.19 -20.37 55.16
N SER A 35 15.01 -21.42 55.24
CA SER A 35 15.88 -21.74 56.38
C SER A 35 17.24 -22.20 55.82
N VAL A 36 18.28 -21.43 56.15
CA VAL A 36 19.72 -21.62 55.86
C VAL A 36 20.11 -23.03 55.36
N GLY A 37 20.63 -23.14 54.12
CA GLY A 37 21.02 -24.45 53.58
C GLY A 37 21.70 -24.50 52.20
N SER A 38 22.98 -24.09 52.12
CA SER A 38 23.95 -24.41 51.05
C SER A 38 23.74 -23.81 49.63
N ALA A 39 24.77 -23.99 48.78
CA ALA A 39 24.82 -23.67 47.35
C ALA A 39 24.79 -22.20 46.90
N SER A 40 25.35 -21.28 47.71
CA SER A 40 25.96 -20.06 47.18
C SER A 40 27.31 -20.37 46.51
N LEU A 41 27.31 -20.77 45.23
CA LEU A 41 28.51 -20.98 44.41
C LEU A 41 28.19 -20.75 42.92
N LEU A 42 28.97 -19.91 42.24
CA LEU A 42 28.83 -19.53 40.82
C LEU A 42 27.49 -18.86 40.44
N GLY A 43 27.38 -17.55 40.69
CA GLY A 43 26.31 -16.72 40.15
C GLY A 43 26.43 -16.54 38.63
N LYS A 44 25.81 -17.44 37.86
CA LYS A 44 25.61 -17.27 36.41
C LYS A 44 24.23 -16.69 36.13
N ALA A 45 24.16 -15.74 35.20
CA ALA A 45 22.90 -15.35 34.56
C ALA A 45 22.31 -16.53 33.76
N PRO A 46 20.98 -16.64 33.62
CA PRO A 46 20.34 -17.73 32.88
C PRO A 46 20.73 -17.66 31.40
N ASP A 47 21.09 -18.81 30.82
CA ASP A 47 21.47 -18.94 29.41
C ASP A 47 20.29 -18.65 28.46
N MET A 48 20.56 -18.26 27.21
CA MET A 48 19.52 -18.01 26.22
C MET A 48 18.65 -19.24 25.90
N ALA A 49 19.14 -20.48 26.04
CA ALA A 49 18.28 -21.67 25.99
C ALA A 49 17.37 -21.78 27.22
N GLU A 50 17.83 -21.38 28.40
CA GLU A 50 17.03 -21.33 29.62
C GLU A 50 15.99 -20.20 29.54
N VAL A 51 16.37 -19.00 29.12
CA VAL A 51 15.46 -17.86 28.90
C VAL A 51 14.42 -18.20 27.84
N ARG A 52 14.81 -18.79 26.71
CA ARG A 52 13.87 -19.27 25.68
C ARG A 52 12.91 -20.34 26.23
N ASN A 53 13.36 -21.21 27.12
CA ASN A 53 12.50 -22.22 27.76
C ASN A 53 11.63 -21.67 28.91
N ARG A 54 12.10 -20.69 29.68
CA ARG A 54 11.29 -19.93 30.65
C ARG A 54 10.22 -19.11 29.95
N LEU A 55 10.56 -18.38 28.89
CA LEU A 55 9.59 -17.68 28.03
C LEU A 55 8.55 -18.66 27.47
N ARG A 56 8.98 -19.82 26.94
CA ARG A 56 8.07 -20.90 26.51
C ARG A 56 7.14 -21.38 27.63
N GLN A 57 7.62 -21.55 28.86
CA GLN A 57 6.77 -21.90 30.00
C GLN A 57 5.79 -20.78 30.37
N ILE A 58 6.27 -19.53 30.47
CA ILE A 58 5.48 -18.32 30.78
C ILE A 58 4.33 -18.13 29.79
N VAL A 59 4.56 -18.38 28.50
CA VAL A 59 3.54 -18.23 27.44
C VAL A 59 2.79 -19.53 27.12
N GLY A 60 3.08 -20.66 27.79
CA GLY A 60 2.43 -21.95 27.54
C GLY A 60 2.81 -22.65 26.22
N ALA A 61 3.94 -22.29 25.59
CA ALA A 61 4.40 -22.86 24.33
C ALA A 61 5.23 -24.13 24.51
N SER A 62 4.57 -25.28 24.61
CA SER A 62 5.25 -26.58 24.57
C SER A 62 5.80 -26.90 23.17
N THR A 63 6.97 -27.53 23.12
CA THR A 63 7.52 -28.15 21.90
C THR A 63 6.68 -29.35 21.44
N ASN A 64 6.03 -30.06 22.37
CA ASN A 64 5.30 -31.30 22.12
C ASN A 64 3.88 -31.01 21.58
N TRP A 65 3.48 -31.70 20.50
CA TRP A 65 2.25 -31.37 19.77
C TRP A 65 0.97 -31.49 20.62
N LYS A 66 0.83 -32.58 21.40
CA LYS A 66 -0.37 -32.82 22.23
C LYS A 66 -0.61 -31.72 23.27
N HIS A 67 0.46 -31.25 23.92
CA HIS A 67 0.36 -30.18 24.93
C HIS A 67 -0.02 -28.83 24.30
N HIS A 68 0.25 -28.63 23.01
CA HIS A 68 -0.08 -27.39 22.31
C HIS A 68 -1.60 -27.26 22.04
N GLN A 69 -2.30 -28.35 21.76
CA GLN A 69 -3.76 -28.33 21.57
C GLN A 69 -4.47 -27.90 22.85
N GLN A 70 -4.12 -28.52 23.99
CA GLN A 70 -4.62 -28.15 25.30
C GLN A 70 -4.32 -26.66 25.64
N ALA A 71 -3.10 -26.19 25.35
CA ALA A 71 -2.74 -24.78 25.56
C ALA A 71 -3.52 -23.79 24.66
N MET A 72 -4.05 -24.22 23.50
CA MET A 72 -4.95 -23.39 22.69
C MET A 72 -6.37 -23.36 23.26
N GLU A 73 -6.87 -24.48 23.79
CA GLU A 73 -8.17 -24.57 24.46
C GLU A 73 -8.19 -23.72 25.75
N GLU A 74 -7.16 -23.85 26.59
CA GLU A 74 -6.97 -23.03 27.80
C GLU A 74 -6.88 -21.53 27.46
N ARG A 75 -6.24 -21.16 26.34
CA ARG A 75 -6.22 -19.77 25.86
C ARG A 75 -7.56 -19.28 25.32
N ALA A 76 -8.41 -20.13 24.74
CA ALA A 76 -9.74 -19.71 24.29
C ALA A 76 -10.60 -19.25 25.48
N LEU A 77 -10.44 -19.89 26.65
CA LEU A 77 -11.10 -19.47 27.89
C LEU A 77 -10.69 -18.05 28.36
N LEU A 78 -9.48 -17.58 28.02
CA LEU A 78 -9.01 -16.24 28.39
C LEU A 78 -9.79 -15.09 27.73
N SER A 79 -10.54 -15.34 26.64
CA SER A 79 -11.45 -14.32 26.08
C SER A 79 -12.50 -13.85 27.11
N ARG A 80 -12.88 -14.73 28.05
CA ARG A 80 -13.80 -14.42 29.17
C ARG A 80 -13.21 -13.45 30.22
N HIS A 81 -11.92 -13.16 30.16
CA HIS A 81 -11.20 -12.31 31.11
C HIS A 81 -10.64 -11.02 30.46
N LEU A 82 -11.07 -10.71 29.24
CA LEU A 82 -10.74 -9.44 28.59
C LEU A 82 -11.57 -8.30 29.19
N ALA A 83 -10.92 -7.17 29.46
CA ALA A 83 -11.59 -5.96 29.91
C ALA A 83 -12.44 -5.33 28.78
N SER A 84 -13.56 -4.71 29.14
CA SER A 84 -14.48 -4.03 28.22
C SER A 84 -14.06 -2.58 27.90
N SER A 85 -13.20 -1.98 28.74
CA SER A 85 -12.53 -0.71 28.46
C SER A 85 -11.10 -0.71 29.01
N GLN A 86 -10.29 0.27 28.59
CA GLN A 86 -8.92 0.43 29.10
C GLN A 86 -8.88 0.88 30.57
N ASP A 87 -9.91 1.57 31.04
CA ASP A 87 -10.01 2.13 32.40
C ASP A 87 -10.25 1.04 33.47
N GLN A 88 -10.72 -0.13 33.04
CA GLN A 88 -10.83 -1.34 33.86
C GLN A 88 -9.46 -2.05 34.05
N LEU A 89 -8.41 -1.58 33.38
CA LEU A 89 -7.05 -2.06 33.50
C LEU A 89 -6.22 -1.01 34.27
N PRO A 90 -5.70 -1.32 35.48
CA PRO A 90 -4.82 -0.40 36.19
C PRO A 90 -3.56 -0.02 35.39
N ALA A 91 -2.87 1.02 35.85
CA ALA A 91 -1.65 1.48 35.20
C ALA A 91 -0.41 0.63 35.57
N LYS A 92 0.60 0.64 34.69
CA LYS A 92 1.91 0.00 34.87
C LYS A 92 3.05 0.98 34.62
N THR A 93 4.16 0.86 35.36
CA THR A 93 5.38 1.65 35.12
C THR A 93 6.20 1.05 33.97
N MET A 94 7.21 1.78 33.45
CA MET A 94 8.16 1.16 32.51
C MET A 94 8.93 0.00 33.18
N LYS A 95 9.29 0.16 34.46
CA LYS A 95 10.02 -0.81 35.29
C LYS A 95 9.25 -2.12 35.53
N ASP A 96 7.90 -2.08 35.57
CA ASP A 96 7.05 -3.29 35.60
C ASP A 96 7.25 -4.21 34.38
N SER A 97 7.86 -3.69 33.31
CA SER A 97 8.11 -4.38 32.05
C SER A 97 9.59 -4.54 31.69
N GLU A 98 10.50 -4.16 32.60
CA GLU A 98 11.93 -4.22 32.34
C GLU A 98 12.45 -5.68 32.39
N ILE A 99 13.11 -6.10 31.32
CA ILE A 99 13.65 -7.44 31.14
C ILE A 99 15.10 -7.33 30.68
N GLU A 100 16.00 -8.06 31.35
CA GLU A 100 17.41 -8.20 30.99
C GLU A 100 17.72 -9.66 30.58
N VAL A 101 18.43 -9.84 29.47
CA VAL A 101 18.80 -11.14 28.91
C VAL A 101 20.26 -11.13 28.47
N HIS A 102 21.01 -12.16 28.83
CA HIS A 102 22.42 -12.33 28.44
C HIS A 102 22.54 -13.44 27.40
N LEU A 103 23.26 -13.16 26.31
CA LEU A 103 23.67 -14.11 25.28
C LEU A 103 25.18 -14.36 25.41
N PRO A 104 25.59 -15.44 26.10
CA PRO A 104 26.99 -15.66 26.51
C PRO A 104 27.87 -16.22 25.38
N LEU A 105 28.09 -15.45 24.32
CA LEU A 105 28.94 -15.87 23.19
C LEU A 105 30.42 -16.01 23.60
N GLY A 106 30.92 -15.07 24.41
CA GLY A 106 32.26 -15.12 24.98
C GLY A 106 32.42 -16.29 25.95
N THR A 107 31.51 -16.42 26.91
CA THR A 107 31.63 -17.42 28.00
C THR A 107 31.10 -18.82 27.66
N GLN A 108 30.43 -19.04 26.52
CA GLN A 108 29.99 -20.38 26.06
C GLN A 108 30.30 -20.67 24.57
N PRO A 109 31.44 -21.31 24.24
CA PRO A 109 31.82 -21.65 22.86
C PRO A 109 30.79 -22.50 22.08
N SER A 110 30.15 -23.48 22.73
CA SER A 110 29.12 -24.35 22.12
C SER A 110 27.76 -23.64 21.91
N LEU A 111 27.60 -22.43 22.44
CA LEU A 111 26.55 -21.50 22.03
C LEU A 111 27.04 -20.63 20.86
N ARG A 112 28.27 -20.09 20.97
CA ARG A 112 28.95 -19.27 19.96
C ARG A 112 28.87 -19.85 18.56
N GLU A 113 29.19 -21.13 18.39
CA GLU A 113 29.13 -21.85 17.10
C GLU A 113 27.79 -21.68 16.35
N LYS A 114 26.66 -21.64 17.06
CA LYS A 114 25.32 -21.49 16.47
C LYS A 114 25.08 -20.08 15.91
N TYR A 115 25.83 -19.10 16.42
CA TYR A 115 25.82 -17.71 15.99
C TYR A 115 27.02 -17.35 15.09
N LEU A 116 27.99 -18.24 14.84
CA LEU A 116 29.13 -17.97 13.95
C LEU A 116 28.84 -18.29 12.48
N ASN A 117 29.14 -17.36 11.58
CA ASN A 117 29.23 -17.65 10.14
C ASN A 117 30.59 -18.29 9.80
N TYR A 118 30.78 -18.71 8.55
CA TYR A 118 32.01 -19.37 8.09
C TYR A 118 33.26 -18.47 8.08
N HIS A 119 33.11 -17.16 8.32
CA HIS A 119 34.20 -16.20 8.52
C HIS A 119 34.44 -15.90 10.02
N ASN A 120 33.99 -16.75 10.94
CA ASN A 120 34.11 -16.55 12.39
C ASN A 120 33.56 -15.20 12.92
N THR A 121 32.53 -14.66 12.26
CA THR A 121 31.82 -13.44 12.68
C THR A 121 30.35 -13.72 12.97
N VAL A 122 29.68 -12.87 13.76
CA VAL A 122 28.32 -13.15 14.22
C VAL A 122 27.30 -13.07 13.08
N ARG A 123 26.46 -14.11 12.96
CA ARG A 123 25.33 -14.21 12.01
C ARG A 123 24.26 -13.21 12.42
N PHE A 124 24.29 -12.01 11.85
CA PHE A 124 23.28 -10.99 12.14
C PHE A 124 21.83 -11.50 11.98
N GLY A 125 21.56 -12.32 10.95
CA GLY A 125 20.26 -12.97 10.77
C GLY A 125 19.81 -13.88 11.92
N ARG A 126 20.72 -14.54 12.65
CA ARG A 126 20.36 -15.28 13.88
C ARG A 126 20.12 -14.35 15.06
N ILE A 127 20.84 -13.23 15.14
CA ILE A 127 20.49 -12.20 16.12
C ILE A 127 19.09 -11.65 15.78
N LEU A 128 18.79 -11.26 14.52
CA LEU A 128 17.43 -10.87 14.07
C LEU A 128 16.34 -11.89 14.39
N GLU A 129 16.64 -13.18 14.37
CA GLU A 129 15.66 -14.21 14.76
C GLU A 129 15.34 -14.11 16.25
N ASP A 130 16.36 -14.13 17.12
CA ASP A 130 16.15 -13.90 18.56
C ASP A 130 15.58 -12.50 18.85
N LEU A 131 15.88 -11.53 17.99
CA LEU A 131 15.45 -10.13 18.03
C LEU A 131 14.14 -9.83 17.26
N ASP A 132 13.39 -10.82 16.76
CA ASP A 132 11.93 -10.64 16.52
C ASP A 132 11.15 -10.57 17.83
N SER A 133 11.80 -11.03 18.90
CA SER A 133 11.43 -10.65 20.24
C SER A 133 11.73 -9.15 20.51
N LEU A 134 12.78 -8.55 19.91
CA LEU A 134 13.58 -7.49 20.56
C LEU A 134 14.53 -6.52 19.73
N ALA A 135 14.69 -6.38 18.39
CA ALA A 135 15.56 -5.27 17.84
C ALA A 135 15.47 -4.58 16.41
N ASP A 136 16.23 -3.46 16.29
CA ASP A 136 16.55 -2.44 15.24
C ASP A 136 17.93 -1.76 15.65
N MET A 137 18.62 -0.91 14.84
CA MET A 137 20.12 -0.83 14.79
C MET A 137 20.89 0.50 14.94
N ARG A 138 22.22 0.37 15.25
CA ARG A 138 23.30 1.37 15.05
C ARG A 138 24.59 0.72 14.49
N LYS A 139 25.55 1.53 14.00
CA LYS A 139 26.76 1.12 13.24
C LYS A 139 27.94 0.54 14.07
N ASN A 140 27.72 -0.35 15.04
CA ASN A 140 28.80 -0.94 15.85
C ASN A 140 29.10 -2.41 15.50
N MET A 141 30.39 -2.76 15.43
CA MET A 141 30.85 -4.11 15.05
C MET A 141 30.65 -5.10 16.20
N VAL A 142 30.03 -6.26 15.91
CA VAL A 142 29.71 -7.27 16.93
C VAL A 142 30.80 -8.34 16.99
N TYR A 143 31.53 -8.37 18.10
CA TYR A 143 32.60 -9.33 18.33
C TYR A 143 32.05 -10.73 18.66
N PRO A 144 32.63 -11.81 18.12
CA PRO A 144 32.12 -13.17 18.29
C PRO A 144 32.45 -13.79 19.66
N ASP A 145 33.43 -13.24 20.35
CA ASP A 145 34.05 -13.72 21.59
C ASP A 145 33.71 -12.87 22.82
N CYS A 146 32.80 -11.90 22.66
CA CYS A 146 32.36 -10.98 23.69
C CYS A 146 30.88 -11.22 24.05
N ASP A 147 30.56 -11.28 25.35
CA ASP A 147 29.18 -11.53 25.81
C ASP A 147 28.24 -10.34 25.51
N ILE A 148 27.00 -10.64 25.14
CA ILE A 148 26.00 -9.67 24.70
C ILE A 148 24.89 -9.57 25.74
N LYS A 149 24.52 -8.34 26.12
CA LYS A 149 23.44 -8.01 27.04
C LYS A 149 22.33 -7.25 26.30
N PHE A 150 21.11 -7.79 26.39
CA PHE A 150 19.88 -7.19 25.90
C PHE A 150 19.06 -6.64 27.08
N THR A 151 18.59 -5.39 26.99
CA THR A 151 17.64 -4.81 27.96
C THR A 151 16.47 -4.14 27.25
N GLY A 152 15.24 -4.47 27.66
CA GLY A 152 14.02 -3.98 27.04
C GLY A 152 12.91 -3.66 28.03
N HIS A 153 12.06 -2.70 27.67
CA HIS A 153 10.90 -2.24 28.44
C HIS A 153 9.85 -1.60 27.52
N VAL A 154 8.60 -1.53 27.96
CA VAL A 154 7.51 -0.81 27.27
C VAL A 154 7.68 0.69 27.46
N THR A 155 7.91 1.42 26.38
CA THR A 155 8.09 2.89 26.37
C THR A 155 6.82 3.67 26.06
N TRP A 156 5.85 3.06 25.37
CA TRP A 156 4.58 3.71 25.04
C TRP A 156 3.45 2.68 24.92
N VAL A 157 2.21 3.11 25.19
CA VAL A 157 1.01 2.30 25.01
C VAL A 157 -0.13 3.11 24.38
N GLY A 158 -0.86 2.47 23.48
CA GLY A 158 -2.13 2.94 22.96
C GLY A 158 -3.31 2.22 23.63
N LYS A 159 -4.48 2.23 22.97
CA LYS A 159 -5.66 1.50 23.47
C LYS A 159 -5.49 -0.02 23.46
N SER A 160 -4.83 -0.54 22.42
CA SER A 160 -4.68 -1.98 22.14
C SER A 160 -3.30 -2.36 21.59
N SER A 161 -2.35 -1.42 21.65
CA SER A 161 -1.00 -1.57 21.13
C SER A 161 0.02 -1.13 22.17
N ILE A 162 1.19 -1.77 22.16
CA ILE A 162 2.33 -1.42 22.99
C ILE A 162 3.53 -1.17 22.10
N GLU A 163 4.35 -0.19 22.45
CA GLU A 163 5.69 0.01 21.91
C GLU A 163 6.71 -0.41 22.97
N ALA A 164 7.55 -1.38 22.64
CA ALA A 164 8.66 -1.82 23.48
C ALA A 164 9.98 -1.33 22.88
N LYS A 165 10.76 -0.56 23.65
CA LYS A 165 12.12 -0.19 23.25
C LYS A 165 13.10 -1.21 23.81
N MET A 166 14.16 -1.43 23.05
CA MET A 166 15.14 -2.47 23.28
C MET A 166 16.55 -1.96 23.00
N HIS A 167 17.50 -2.43 23.79
CA HIS A 167 18.89 -2.00 23.76
C HIS A 167 19.79 -3.23 23.82
N MET A 168 20.61 -3.43 22.79
CA MET A 168 21.67 -4.41 22.76
C MET A 168 22.99 -3.71 23.09
N SER A 169 23.74 -4.31 24.01
CA SER A 169 25.08 -3.91 24.40
C SER A 169 26.00 -5.13 24.39
N GLN A 170 27.30 -4.91 24.24
CA GLN A 170 28.30 -5.97 24.25
C GLN A 170 29.43 -5.59 25.22
N PHE A 171 29.92 -6.58 25.97
CA PHE A 171 30.99 -6.40 26.94
C PHE A 171 32.36 -6.47 26.25
N HIS A 172 33.07 -5.34 26.18
CA HIS A 172 34.38 -5.21 25.54
C HIS A 172 35.24 -4.23 26.35
N ASP A 173 36.55 -4.46 26.43
CA ASP A 173 37.52 -3.64 27.20
C ASP A 173 37.09 -3.29 28.64
N GLY A 174 36.34 -4.20 29.29
CA GLY A 174 35.87 -4.04 30.67
C GLY A 174 34.57 -3.25 30.83
N ALA A 175 33.93 -2.79 29.75
CA ALA A 175 32.69 -2.02 29.77
C ALA A 175 31.61 -2.61 28.83
N TYR A 176 30.34 -2.28 29.10
CA TYR A 176 29.25 -2.55 28.16
C TYR A 176 29.10 -1.39 27.16
N THR A 177 29.56 -1.60 25.93
CA THR A 177 29.33 -0.65 24.83
C THR A 177 27.96 -0.90 24.21
N PRO A 178 27.12 0.13 23.96
CA PRO A 178 25.87 -0.04 23.21
C PRO A 178 26.19 -0.40 21.76
N VAL A 179 25.44 -1.34 21.19
CA VAL A 179 25.64 -1.84 19.82
C VAL A 179 24.50 -1.40 18.91
N LEU A 180 23.26 -1.61 19.36
CA LEU A 180 22.09 -1.77 18.50
C LEU A 180 20.84 -1.48 19.35
N ASP A 181 19.87 -0.74 18.82
CA ASP A 181 19.01 0.15 19.61
C ASP A 181 17.65 0.37 18.91
N ALA A 182 16.54 0.03 19.55
CA ALA A 182 15.44 -0.59 18.80
C ALA A 182 14.00 -0.40 19.30
N THR A 183 13.01 -0.62 18.42
CA THR A 183 11.58 -0.36 18.71
C THR A 183 10.61 -1.41 18.12
N PHE A 184 9.75 -2.01 18.95
CA PHE A 184 8.74 -3.02 18.55
C PHE A 184 7.34 -2.51 18.78
N VAL A 185 6.43 -2.67 17.80
CA VAL A 185 5.00 -2.37 17.99
C VAL A 185 4.18 -3.65 17.94
N MET A 186 3.63 -4.04 19.07
CA MET A 186 2.75 -5.20 19.20
C MET A 186 1.30 -4.76 19.39
N VAL A 187 0.35 -5.57 18.92
CA VAL A 187 -1.11 -5.33 19.06
C VAL A 187 -1.73 -6.49 19.80
N ALA A 188 -2.36 -6.22 20.95
CA ALA A 188 -3.07 -7.23 21.72
C ALA A 188 -4.32 -7.70 20.97
N ARG A 189 -4.57 -9.02 20.97
CA ARG A 189 -5.67 -9.64 20.24
C ARG A 189 -6.46 -10.59 21.13
N ASP A 190 -7.77 -10.59 20.93
CA ASP A 190 -8.67 -11.58 21.51
C ASP A 190 -8.28 -13.00 21.02
N PRO A 191 -8.09 -13.98 21.93
CA PRO A 191 -7.62 -15.31 21.56
C PRO A 191 -8.66 -16.12 20.76
N GLN A 192 -9.95 -15.81 20.89
CA GLN A 192 -11.05 -16.47 20.20
C GLN A 192 -11.38 -15.75 18.87
N ASN A 193 -11.82 -14.49 18.92
CA ASN A 193 -12.36 -13.75 17.76
C ASN A 193 -11.32 -12.89 16.99
N LYS A 194 -10.07 -12.81 17.47
CA LYS A 194 -8.94 -12.10 16.85
C LYS A 194 -9.13 -10.58 16.64
N ARG A 195 -10.16 -9.96 17.23
CA ARG A 195 -10.29 -8.49 17.31
C ARG A 195 -9.21 -7.90 18.24
N ALA A 196 -9.05 -6.59 18.24
CA ALA A 196 -8.13 -5.90 19.14
C ALA A 196 -8.63 -5.99 20.60
N ALA A 197 -7.72 -6.26 21.54
CA ALA A 197 -7.99 -6.27 22.98
C ALA A 197 -7.33 -5.06 23.65
N PHE A 198 -7.87 -4.60 24.79
CA PHE A 198 -7.28 -3.48 25.54
C PHE A 198 -5.97 -3.85 26.23
N VAL A 199 -5.06 -2.90 26.37
CA VAL A 199 -3.78 -3.04 27.09
C VAL A 199 -3.70 -2.06 28.26
N ASN A 200 -2.85 -2.36 29.23
CA ASN A 200 -2.67 -1.51 30.41
C ASN A 200 -2.18 -0.09 30.04
N PRO A 201 -2.75 0.98 30.61
CA PRO A 201 -2.18 2.32 30.50
C PRO A 201 -0.82 2.39 31.21
N LEU A 202 0.06 3.27 30.72
CA LEU A 202 1.40 3.45 31.29
C LEU A 202 1.39 4.61 32.29
N LYS A 203 1.91 4.39 33.50
CA LYS A 203 2.20 5.40 34.51
C LYS A 203 3.65 5.83 34.33
N LEU A 204 3.85 7.11 34.01
CA LEU A 204 5.17 7.69 33.78
C LEU A 204 5.76 8.16 35.12
N GLU A 205 7.01 7.80 35.38
CA GLU A 205 7.73 8.15 36.62
C GLU A 205 8.98 9.00 36.37
N GLY A 206 8.75 10.24 35.89
CA GLY A 206 9.77 11.27 35.75
C GLY A 206 10.08 11.67 34.30
N PRO A 207 10.96 12.68 34.11
CA PRO A 207 11.15 13.35 32.83
C PRO A 207 11.75 12.45 31.73
N GLU A 208 12.48 11.40 32.10
CA GLU A 208 13.01 10.44 31.11
C GLU A 208 11.91 9.51 30.58
N GLU A 209 11.05 8.98 31.45
CA GLU A 209 9.89 8.18 31.05
C GLU A 209 8.88 9.03 30.24
N GLU A 210 8.66 10.29 30.61
CA GLU A 210 7.86 11.24 29.82
C GLU A 210 8.44 11.47 28.42
N LYS A 211 9.74 11.66 28.30
CA LYS A 211 10.43 11.84 27.01
C LYS A 211 10.34 10.58 26.13
N LEU A 212 10.48 9.39 26.72
CA LEU A 212 10.31 8.12 26.01
C LEU A 212 8.87 7.93 25.51
N PHE A 213 7.87 8.29 26.33
CA PHE A 213 6.46 8.19 25.94
C PHE A 213 6.07 9.21 24.85
N GLN A 214 6.57 10.45 24.94
CA GLN A 214 6.41 11.46 23.89
C GLN A 214 7.06 11.01 22.58
N GLN A 215 8.24 10.38 22.63
CA GLN A 215 8.87 9.79 21.45
C GLN A 215 7.99 8.67 20.86
N GLY A 216 7.33 7.86 21.68
CA GLY A 216 6.37 6.85 21.21
C GLY A 216 5.15 7.42 20.47
N GLU A 217 4.58 8.54 20.94
CA GLU A 217 3.54 9.27 20.20
C GLU A 217 4.06 9.86 18.88
N ILE A 218 5.31 10.36 18.84
CA ILE A 218 5.96 10.82 17.60
C ILE A 218 6.17 9.63 16.65
N ASN A 219 6.68 8.50 17.13
CA ASN A 219 6.88 7.27 16.36
C ASN A 219 5.56 6.76 15.76
N LYS A 220 4.50 6.74 16.56
CA LYS A 220 3.12 6.42 16.17
C LYS A 220 2.61 7.37 15.07
N LYS A 221 2.79 8.68 15.24
CA LYS A 221 2.41 9.70 14.23
C LYS A 221 3.21 9.49 12.93
N ARG A 222 4.52 9.27 13.02
CA ARG A 222 5.41 8.93 11.89
C ARG A 222 4.93 7.70 11.12
N ARG A 223 4.57 6.61 11.82
CA ARG A 223 4.03 5.39 11.20
C ARG A 223 2.68 5.61 10.50
N VAL A 224 1.80 6.42 11.07
CA VAL A 224 0.55 6.83 10.41
C VAL A 224 0.84 7.67 9.16
N GLU A 225 1.75 8.64 9.25
CA GLU A 225 2.16 9.50 8.14
C GLU A 225 2.88 8.72 7.02
N MET A 226 3.70 7.72 7.35
CA MET A 226 4.30 6.81 6.36
C MET A 226 3.26 5.89 5.72
N SER A 227 2.23 5.47 6.46
CA SER A 227 1.12 4.69 5.92
C SER A 227 0.21 5.51 5.01
N THR A 228 -0.02 6.80 5.29
CA THR A 228 -0.80 7.69 4.40
C THR A 228 0.01 8.19 3.21
N ALA A 229 1.29 8.53 3.39
CA ALA A 229 2.22 8.97 2.34
C ALA A 229 2.92 7.82 1.59
N SER A 230 2.33 6.62 1.60
CA SER A 230 2.70 5.52 0.70
C SER A 230 2.40 5.91 -0.74
N LEU A 231 3.28 5.59 -1.70
CA LEU A 231 3.03 5.97 -3.10
C LEU A 231 1.91 5.17 -3.79
N LEU A 232 1.34 4.19 -3.08
CA LEU A 232 0.06 3.55 -3.44
C LEU A 232 -1.17 4.41 -3.09
N LYS A 233 -0.95 5.62 -2.53
CA LYS A 233 -1.99 6.57 -2.07
C LYS A 233 -1.68 8.03 -2.41
N VAL A 234 -0.41 8.40 -2.57
CA VAL A 234 0.06 9.79 -2.78
C VAL A 234 1.19 9.82 -3.80
N ALA A 235 1.11 10.69 -4.81
CA ALA A 235 2.14 10.79 -5.86
C ALA A 235 3.56 11.09 -5.31
N PRO A 236 4.64 10.64 -5.99
CA PRO A 236 6.02 10.91 -5.56
C PRO A 236 6.32 12.41 -5.44
N THR A 237 7.25 12.77 -4.55
CA THR A 237 7.68 14.16 -4.33
C THR A 237 8.43 14.74 -5.54
N ALA A 238 8.69 16.07 -5.56
CA ALA A 238 9.38 16.70 -6.68
C ALA A 238 10.79 16.13 -6.89
N ASP A 239 11.58 16.00 -5.81
CA ASP A 239 12.88 15.35 -5.80
C ASP A 239 12.82 13.90 -6.32
N GLU A 240 11.86 13.11 -5.82
CA GLU A 240 11.68 11.71 -6.23
C GLU A 240 11.42 11.61 -7.73
N ARG A 241 10.55 12.47 -8.28
CA ARG A 241 10.31 12.54 -9.74
C ARG A 241 11.55 12.98 -10.51
N ASN A 242 12.33 13.93 -10.00
CA ASN A 242 13.56 14.39 -10.66
C ASN A 242 14.62 13.27 -10.74
N ILE A 243 14.78 12.47 -9.68
CA ILE A 243 15.68 11.31 -9.63
C ILE A 243 15.20 10.20 -10.58
N ILE A 244 13.90 9.92 -10.58
CA ILE A 244 13.30 8.93 -11.50
C ILE A 244 13.47 9.39 -12.97
N HIS A 245 13.40 10.70 -13.23
CA HIS A 245 13.59 11.26 -14.56
C HIS A 245 15.06 11.28 -15.01
N SER A 246 16.04 11.55 -14.13
CA SER A 246 17.45 11.47 -14.50
C SER A 246 17.91 10.03 -14.77
N LEU A 247 17.47 9.06 -13.96
CA LEU A 247 17.67 7.62 -14.23
C LEU A 247 17.07 7.20 -15.58
N PHE A 248 15.90 7.73 -15.94
CA PHE A 248 15.28 7.51 -17.24
C PHE A 248 16.12 8.09 -18.38
N LEU A 249 16.52 9.38 -18.30
CA LEU A 249 17.29 10.06 -19.35
C LEU A 249 18.66 9.41 -19.58
N ASN A 250 19.36 9.05 -18.50
CA ASN A 250 20.69 8.45 -18.57
C ASN A 250 20.72 7.07 -19.25
N THR A 251 19.57 6.39 -19.35
CA THR A 251 19.43 5.04 -19.95
C THR A 251 18.80 5.05 -21.34
N LEU A 252 18.62 6.23 -21.97
CA LEU A 252 18.13 6.34 -23.36
C LEU A 252 19.28 6.21 -24.37
N ASP A 253 19.00 5.52 -25.48
CA ASP A 253 19.88 5.55 -26.65
C ASP A 253 19.73 6.87 -27.43
N THR A 254 20.76 7.71 -27.33
CA THR A 254 20.84 9.00 -28.03
C THR A 254 20.94 8.88 -29.55
N LYS A 255 21.18 7.69 -30.12
CA LYS A 255 21.31 7.46 -31.56
C LYS A 255 20.00 7.10 -32.25
N THR A 256 19.03 6.52 -31.53
CA THR A 256 17.79 5.99 -32.13
C THR A 256 16.54 6.76 -31.72
N VAL A 257 16.64 7.71 -30.78
CA VAL A 257 15.54 8.58 -30.32
C VAL A 257 14.30 7.78 -29.86
N SER A 258 14.50 6.55 -29.41
CA SER A 258 13.44 5.59 -29.10
C SER A 258 13.41 5.25 -27.61
N PHE A 259 12.24 5.36 -26.98
CA PHE A 259 12.07 4.97 -25.58
C PHE A 259 12.20 3.45 -25.33
N ARG A 260 12.19 2.63 -26.39
CA ARG A 260 12.43 1.18 -26.34
C ARG A 260 13.90 0.81 -26.48
N SER A 261 14.74 1.63 -27.12
CA SER A 261 16.19 1.41 -27.16
C SER A 261 16.83 1.95 -25.88
N ARG A 262 17.18 1.04 -24.97
CA ARG A 262 17.81 1.38 -23.69
C ARG A 262 19.25 0.90 -23.67
N ILE A 263 20.18 1.85 -23.57
CA ILE A 263 21.60 1.56 -23.38
C ILE A 263 21.89 1.60 -21.89
N ARG A 264 22.61 0.58 -21.40
CA ARG A 264 23.09 0.51 -20.03
C ARG A 264 24.27 1.50 -19.86
N PRO A 265 24.20 2.47 -18.93
CA PRO A 265 25.30 3.39 -18.67
C PRO A 265 26.63 2.69 -18.34
N PRO A 266 27.79 3.35 -18.57
CA PRO A 266 29.06 2.90 -18.03
C PRO A 266 28.97 2.69 -16.51
N ASN A 267 29.62 1.64 -16.00
CA ASN A 267 29.58 1.22 -14.59
C ASN A 267 28.15 1.09 -14.01
N SER A 268 27.24 0.42 -14.73
CA SER A 268 25.88 0.15 -14.24
C SER A 268 25.38 -1.25 -14.60
N VAL A 269 24.38 -1.73 -13.85
CA VAL A 269 23.77 -3.08 -13.92
C VAL A 269 22.25 -2.95 -13.95
N TRP A 270 21.55 -3.81 -14.70
CA TRP A 270 20.08 -3.72 -14.75
C TRP A 270 19.42 -4.27 -13.48
N MET A 271 18.33 -3.62 -13.06
CA MET A 271 17.55 -3.97 -11.88
C MET A 271 16.77 -5.30 -12.04
N GLU A 272 16.78 -5.90 -13.22
CA GLU A 272 16.31 -7.27 -13.47
C GLU A 272 17.40 -8.34 -13.27
N ASP A 273 18.64 -8.03 -13.65
CA ASP A 273 19.82 -8.87 -13.37
C ASP A 273 20.11 -8.95 -11.85
N ALA A 274 19.90 -7.84 -11.13
CA ALA A 274 20.21 -7.70 -9.70
C ALA A 274 19.16 -8.33 -8.75
N LYS A 275 18.66 -9.52 -9.11
CA LYS A 275 17.61 -10.27 -8.39
C LYS A 275 18.11 -11.63 -7.89
N MET A 276 17.66 -12.03 -6.71
CA MET A 276 17.92 -13.36 -6.15
C MET A 276 16.65 -13.92 -5.51
N LYS A 277 16.27 -15.17 -5.84
CA LYS A 277 15.04 -15.81 -5.34
C LYS A 277 15.37 -16.98 -4.40
N GLY A 278 14.49 -17.21 -3.44
CA GLY A 278 14.52 -18.36 -2.53
C GLY A 278 13.11 -18.93 -2.30
N LEU A 279 13.06 -20.19 -1.90
CA LEU A 279 11.86 -20.91 -1.50
C LEU A 279 12.14 -21.64 -0.19
N GLU A 280 11.27 -21.48 0.79
CA GLU A 280 11.28 -22.24 2.04
C GLU A 280 9.96 -23.02 2.19
N ILE A 281 10.01 -24.22 2.76
CA ILE A 281 8.82 -24.95 3.21
C ILE A 281 8.71 -24.73 4.72
N CYS A 282 7.61 -24.13 5.17
CA CYS A 282 7.47 -23.74 6.58
C CYS A 282 7.19 -24.96 7.49
N HIS A 283 8.16 -25.33 8.32
CA HIS A 283 8.13 -26.56 9.11
C HIS A 283 7.70 -26.35 10.58
N PRO A 284 7.17 -27.38 11.28
CA PRO A 284 6.71 -27.26 12.68
C PRO A 284 7.75 -26.81 13.71
N GLN A 285 9.04 -26.90 13.39
CA GLN A 285 10.16 -26.44 14.21
C GLN A 285 10.27 -24.90 14.24
N GLU A 286 9.70 -24.22 13.24
CA GLU A 286 9.83 -22.77 12.99
C GLU A 286 8.62 -22.00 13.54
N ARG A 287 7.73 -22.71 14.27
CA ARG A 287 6.46 -22.16 14.73
C ARG A 287 6.60 -21.35 16.02
N ASN A 288 5.87 -20.25 16.03
CA ASN A 288 5.59 -19.42 17.17
C ASN A 288 4.52 -20.04 18.09
N ILE A 289 4.22 -19.31 19.16
CA ILE A 289 3.32 -19.72 20.24
C ILE A 289 1.84 -19.77 19.84
N PHE A 290 1.50 -19.44 18.59
CA PHE A 290 0.15 -19.44 18.00
C PHE A 290 0.03 -20.40 16.80
N ASN A 291 0.92 -21.38 16.70
CA ASN A 291 1.01 -22.39 15.63
C ASN A 291 1.25 -21.83 14.21
N ARG A 292 1.80 -20.63 14.12
CA ARG A 292 2.19 -19.94 12.87
C ARG A 292 3.69 -19.80 12.78
N VAL A 293 4.25 -19.52 11.61
CA VAL A 293 5.70 -19.26 11.49
C VAL A 293 6.10 -18.05 12.33
N PHE A 294 7.27 -18.13 12.96
CA PHE A 294 7.82 -17.07 13.80
C PHE A 294 8.37 -15.91 12.94
N GLY A 295 8.08 -14.66 13.32
CA GLY A 295 8.45 -13.48 12.52
C GLY A 295 9.97 -13.38 12.31
N GLY A 296 10.74 -13.77 13.32
CA GLY A 296 12.20 -13.80 13.27
C GLY A 296 12.77 -14.83 12.31
N PHE A 297 12.04 -15.91 12.04
CA PHE A 297 12.42 -16.84 10.98
C PHE A 297 12.24 -16.20 9.60
N LEU A 298 11.12 -15.49 9.38
CA LEU A 298 10.90 -14.71 8.15
C LEU A 298 11.96 -13.60 8.00
N MET A 299 12.24 -12.83 9.06
CA MET A 299 13.28 -11.79 9.05
C MET A 299 14.67 -12.36 8.78
N ARG A 300 15.03 -13.49 9.41
CA ARG A 300 16.32 -14.15 9.15
C ARG A 300 16.43 -14.59 7.69
N LYS A 301 15.42 -15.28 7.15
CA LYS A 301 15.44 -15.75 5.77
C LYS A 301 15.48 -14.60 4.77
N ALA A 302 14.76 -13.52 5.04
CA ALA A 302 14.82 -12.30 4.23
C ALA A 302 16.19 -11.62 4.31
N TYR A 303 16.78 -11.50 5.50
CA TYR A 303 18.12 -10.94 5.68
C TYR A 303 19.20 -11.80 5.02
N GLU A 304 19.16 -13.12 5.20
CA GLU A 304 20.12 -14.07 4.60
C GLU A 304 20.10 -13.96 3.06
N LEU A 305 18.91 -13.91 2.45
CA LEU A 305 18.75 -13.72 1.00
C LEU A 305 19.14 -12.29 0.54
N GLY A 306 18.82 -11.27 1.33
CA GLY A 306 19.13 -9.88 1.02
C GLY A 306 20.63 -9.59 1.05
N TRP A 307 21.31 -10.09 2.09
CA TRP A 307 22.77 -10.03 2.23
C TRP A 307 23.47 -10.80 1.11
N ALA A 308 22.97 -11.98 0.75
CA ALA A 308 23.52 -12.78 -0.35
C ALA A 308 23.43 -12.05 -1.70
N ASN A 309 22.30 -11.38 -1.99
CA ASN A 309 22.14 -10.59 -3.21
C ASN A 309 23.10 -9.38 -3.24
N ALA A 310 23.18 -8.62 -2.14
CA ALA A 310 24.13 -7.50 -2.01
C ALA A 310 25.60 -7.95 -2.19
N CYS A 311 25.97 -9.10 -1.61
CA CYS A 311 27.32 -9.66 -1.70
C CYS A 311 27.66 -10.12 -3.13
N ALA A 312 26.71 -10.76 -3.81
CA ALA A 312 26.89 -11.20 -5.20
C ALA A 312 26.99 -10.01 -6.18
N PHE A 313 26.24 -8.93 -5.94
CA PHE A 313 26.26 -7.72 -6.76
C PHE A 313 27.53 -6.87 -6.58
N ALA A 314 28.01 -6.74 -5.34
CA ALA A 314 29.16 -5.90 -5.03
C ALA A 314 30.52 -6.59 -5.24
N GLY A 315 30.55 -7.91 -5.45
CA GLY A 315 31.78 -8.72 -5.49
C GLY A 315 32.57 -8.74 -4.16
N SER A 316 32.05 -8.09 -3.13
CA SER A 316 32.69 -7.77 -1.85
C SER A 316 31.68 -7.96 -0.71
N ARG A 317 32.15 -7.93 0.54
CA ARG A 317 31.35 -8.31 1.72
C ARG A 317 30.51 -7.13 2.24
N PRO A 318 29.17 -7.21 2.22
CA PRO A 318 28.33 -6.13 2.73
C PRO A 318 28.18 -6.18 4.26
N ILE A 319 28.23 -4.99 4.87
CA ILE A 319 27.89 -4.68 6.26
C ILE A 319 26.48 -4.09 6.27
N LEU A 320 25.62 -4.51 7.20
CA LEU A 320 24.27 -3.94 7.31
C LEU A 320 24.33 -2.58 8.03
N VAL A 321 23.67 -1.56 7.46
CA VAL A 321 23.58 -0.20 8.00
C VAL A 321 22.24 0.05 8.69
N SER A 322 21.13 -0.32 8.05
CA SER A 322 19.78 -0.14 8.62
C SER A 322 18.79 -1.18 8.09
N VAL A 323 17.66 -1.29 8.79
CA VAL A 323 16.47 -2.04 8.39
C VAL A 323 15.28 -1.07 8.48
N ASP A 324 14.46 -0.97 7.43
CA ASP A 324 13.29 -0.06 7.46
C ASP A 324 12.11 -0.70 8.23
N ASP A 325 11.14 0.11 8.71
CA ASP A 325 9.97 -0.31 9.52
C ASP A 325 9.27 -1.58 8.96
N ILE A 326 9.46 -2.74 9.61
CA ILE A 326 8.92 -4.03 9.16
C ILE A 326 7.44 -4.20 9.55
N MET A 327 6.59 -4.48 8.57
CA MET A 327 5.16 -4.76 8.79
C MET A 327 4.75 -6.16 8.31
N PHE A 328 4.32 -7.00 9.25
CA PHE A 328 3.70 -8.30 8.98
C PHE A 328 2.24 -8.10 8.55
N GLN A 329 1.95 -8.21 7.26
CA GLN A 329 0.62 -7.98 6.67
C GLN A 329 -0.32 -9.18 6.80
N LYS A 330 0.22 -10.39 6.62
CA LYS A 330 -0.51 -11.66 6.75
C LYS A 330 0.30 -12.67 7.58
N PRO A 331 -0.37 -13.51 8.39
CA PRO A 331 0.27 -14.63 9.05
C PRO A 331 0.71 -15.70 8.03
N VAL A 332 1.73 -16.48 8.38
CA VAL A 332 2.15 -17.66 7.63
C VAL A 332 1.84 -18.90 8.46
N GLU A 333 1.14 -19.86 7.87
CA GLU A 333 0.76 -21.10 8.52
C GLU A 333 1.84 -22.18 8.29
N ILE A 334 1.87 -23.20 9.14
CA ILE A 334 2.80 -24.33 8.97
C ILE A 334 2.38 -25.14 7.73
N GLY A 335 3.35 -25.56 6.92
CA GLY A 335 3.14 -26.24 5.64
C GLY A 335 2.97 -25.30 4.43
N SER A 336 2.96 -23.98 4.63
CA SER A 336 3.00 -23.00 3.53
C SER A 336 4.31 -23.10 2.73
N LEU A 337 4.21 -22.86 1.40
CA LEU A 337 5.36 -22.57 0.56
C LEU A 337 5.66 -21.07 0.62
N LEU A 338 6.81 -20.70 1.16
CA LEU A 338 7.22 -19.31 1.35
C LEU A 338 8.20 -18.92 0.25
N LEU A 339 7.75 -18.09 -0.69
CA LEU A 339 8.58 -17.52 -1.73
C LEU A 339 9.21 -16.22 -1.24
N LEU A 340 10.52 -16.08 -1.44
CA LEU A 340 11.27 -14.87 -1.16
C LEU A 340 11.92 -14.36 -2.45
N SER A 341 11.74 -13.08 -2.76
CA SER A 341 12.36 -12.42 -3.92
C SER A 341 13.12 -11.19 -3.46
N SER A 342 14.45 -11.31 -3.41
CA SER A 342 15.37 -10.20 -3.23
C SER A 342 15.61 -9.47 -4.56
N GLN A 343 15.70 -8.14 -4.49
CA GLN A 343 16.05 -7.26 -5.59
C GLN A 343 16.85 -6.08 -5.04
N ILE A 344 17.97 -5.74 -5.68
CA ILE A 344 18.66 -4.48 -5.42
C ILE A 344 17.93 -3.38 -6.20
N CYS A 345 17.52 -2.33 -5.50
CA CYS A 345 16.60 -1.32 -6.04
C CYS A 345 17.21 0.09 -6.11
N TYR A 346 18.29 0.34 -5.36
CA TYR A 346 19.04 1.60 -5.40
C TYR A 346 20.48 1.37 -4.93
N THR A 347 21.38 2.26 -5.36
CA THR A 347 22.82 2.22 -5.10
C THR A 347 23.35 3.65 -5.11
N GLU A 348 24.13 4.05 -4.10
CA GLU A 348 24.71 5.39 -4.01
C GLU A 348 26.11 5.30 -3.36
N GLY A 349 27.16 5.56 -4.15
CA GLY A 349 28.55 5.28 -3.76
C GLY A 349 28.73 3.81 -3.35
N ASN A 350 29.23 3.58 -2.15
CA ASN A 350 29.40 2.27 -1.53
C ASN A 350 28.16 1.74 -0.76
N HIS A 351 26.98 2.36 -0.90
CA HIS A 351 25.73 1.90 -0.27
C HIS A 351 24.82 1.18 -1.27
N ILE A 352 24.20 0.08 -0.83
CA ILE A 352 23.33 -0.80 -1.61
C ILE A 352 21.98 -0.94 -0.90
N GLN A 353 20.88 -0.63 -1.58
CA GLN A 353 19.54 -0.88 -1.06
C GLN A 353 18.95 -2.17 -1.63
N VAL A 354 18.60 -3.09 -0.72
CA VAL A 354 17.94 -4.36 -1.08
C VAL A 354 16.51 -4.37 -0.58
N ARG A 355 15.55 -4.61 -1.47
CA ARG A 355 14.19 -5.03 -1.13
C ARG A 355 14.12 -6.55 -1.11
N VAL A 356 13.53 -7.13 -0.09
CA VAL A 356 13.12 -8.55 -0.09
C VAL A 356 11.61 -8.64 0.09
N HIS A 357 10.94 -9.11 -0.94
CA HIS A 357 9.50 -9.36 -0.94
C HIS A 357 9.26 -10.81 -0.55
N THR A 358 8.24 -11.05 0.28
CA THR A 358 7.90 -12.38 0.76
C THR A 358 6.42 -12.65 0.66
N GLU A 359 6.07 -13.82 0.14
CA GLU A 359 4.71 -14.24 -0.13
C GLU A 359 4.52 -15.74 0.10
N VAL A 360 3.30 -16.13 0.48
CA VAL A 360 2.87 -17.52 0.55
C VAL A 360 2.23 -17.91 -0.78
N LEU A 361 2.72 -18.98 -1.38
CA LEU A 361 2.08 -19.69 -2.48
C LEU A 361 1.17 -20.79 -1.90
N GLU A 362 -0.12 -20.73 -2.22
CA GLU A 362 -1.02 -21.87 -2.05
C GLU A 362 -0.92 -22.84 -3.25
N PRO A 363 -0.46 -24.09 -3.08
CA PRO A 363 -0.16 -24.98 -4.21
C PRO A 363 -1.38 -25.32 -5.08
N PHE A 364 -2.56 -25.46 -4.46
CA PHE A 364 -3.79 -25.93 -5.10
C PHE A 364 -4.56 -24.82 -5.81
N THR A 365 -4.59 -23.61 -5.24
CA THR A 365 -5.28 -22.43 -5.81
C THR A 365 -4.37 -21.60 -6.71
N ARG A 366 -3.04 -21.81 -6.62
CA ARG A 366 -1.97 -20.98 -7.21
C ARG A 366 -2.07 -19.50 -6.84
N GLN A 367 -2.70 -19.18 -5.70
CA GLN A 367 -2.76 -17.81 -5.21
C GLN A 367 -1.46 -17.43 -4.47
N HIS A 368 -0.93 -16.27 -4.82
CA HIS A 368 0.22 -15.65 -4.19
C HIS A 368 -0.27 -14.60 -3.17
N ASN A 369 0.12 -14.78 -1.91
CA ASN A 369 -0.32 -13.95 -0.79
C ASN A 369 0.88 -13.26 -0.14
N THR A 370 1.11 -11.98 -0.45
CA THR A 370 2.18 -11.19 0.21
C THR A 370 1.99 -11.16 1.72
N THR A 371 3.08 -11.43 2.45
CA THR A 371 3.12 -11.48 3.92
C THR A 371 3.91 -10.31 4.48
N ASN A 372 5.05 -10.01 3.85
CA ASN A 372 6.03 -9.03 4.28
C ASN A 372 6.72 -8.41 3.07
N ILE A 373 7.19 -7.18 3.26
CA ILE A 373 8.23 -6.57 2.44
C ILE A 373 9.27 -6.04 3.42
N PHE A 374 10.51 -6.43 3.22
CA PHE A 374 11.68 -6.00 3.97
C PHE A 374 12.52 -5.07 3.11
N HIS A 375 13.13 -4.05 3.70
CA HIS A 375 14.15 -3.23 3.06
C HIS A 375 15.38 -3.21 3.96
N PHE A 376 16.54 -3.47 3.36
CA PHE A 376 17.84 -3.54 4.03
C PHE A 376 18.79 -2.58 3.33
N THR A 377 19.43 -1.72 4.12
CA THR A 377 20.50 -0.84 3.65
C THR A 377 21.83 -1.49 3.98
N PHE A 378 22.65 -1.80 2.98
CA PHE A 378 23.99 -2.32 3.16
C PHE A 378 25.04 -1.28 2.74
N GLN A 379 26.24 -1.39 3.30
CA GLN A 379 27.44 -0.65 2.91
C GLN A 379 28.56 -1.65 2.63
N VAL A 380 29.38 -1.38 1.62
CA VAL A 380 30.61 -2.11 1.27
C VAL A 380 31.83 -1.19 1.34
N GLU A 381 33.03 -1.72 1.08
CA GLU A 381 34.29 -0.98 1.17
C GLU A 381 34.50 -0.04 -0.03
N GLU A 382 34.25 -0.51 -1.25
CA GLU A 382 34.39 0.24 -2.51
C GLU A 382 33.04 0.70 -3.08
N ASP A 383 33.05 1.68 -4.01
CA ASP A 383 31.84 2.14 -4.70
C ASP A 383 31.28 1.04 -5.63
N VAL A 384 29.95 0.84 -5.62
CA VAL A 384 29.29 -0.19 -6.44
C VAL A 384 28.81 0.32 -7.80
N PRO A 385 28.65 -0.56 -8.81
CA PRO A 385 27.97 -0.20 -10.06
C PRO A 385 26.55 0.33 -9.80
N ALA A 386 26.13 1.34 -10.57
CA ALA A 386 24.81 1.91 -10.42
C ALA A 386 23.71 0.90 -10.86
N VAL A 387 22.70 0.66 -10.03
CA VAL A 387 21.54 -0.16 -10.46
C VAL A 387 20.53 0.71 -11.24
N VAL A 388 20.15 0.25 -12.43
CA VAL A 388 19.28 1.01 -13.35
C VAL A 388 18.06 0.19 -13.79
N PRO A 389 16.84 0.76 -13.86
CA PRO A 389 15.66 0.05 -14.36
C PRO A 389 15.70 -0.06 -15.90
N GLN A 390 15.55 -1.28 -16.42
CA GLN A 390 15.52 -1.55 -17.87
C GLN A 390 14.18 -1.16 -18.52
N SER A 391 13.08 -1.27 -17.76
CA SER A 391 11.72 -0.94 -18.21
C SER A 391 10.95 -0.17 -17.12
N TYR A 392 9.95 0.59 -17.55
CA TYR A 392 8.98 1.27 -16.68
C TYR A 392 7.57 0.63 -16.76
N GLY A 393 7.40 -0.44 -17.52
CA GLY A 393 6.11 -1.00 -17.91
C GLY A 393 5.56 -2.09 -16.98
N ALA A 394 4.62 -1.69 -16.13
CA ALA A 394 3.52 -2.43 -15.46
C ALA A 394 3.73 -3.83 -14.82
N HIS A 395 4.46 -4.76 -15.44
CA HIS A 395 4.57 -6.16 -15.01
C HIS A 395 5.83 -6.40 -14.17
N ASP A 396 5.59 -6.75 -12.90
CA ASP A 396 6.57 -6.94 -11.83
C ASP A 396 7.41 -5.69 -11.43
N HIS A 397 7.14 -5.21 -10.22
CA HIS A 397 7.90 -4.19 -9.47
C HIS A 397 7.75 -2.70 -9.87
N HIS A 398 6.92 -2.29 -10.84
CA HIS A 398 6.94 -0.90 -11.32
C HIS A 398 6.43 0.18 -10.37
N SER A 399 5.49 -0.11 -9.47
CA SER A 399 5.21 0.79 -8.33
C SER A 399 6.33 0.75 -7.29
N MET A 400 7.07 -0.37 -7.19
CA MET A 400 8.14 -0.53 -6.21
C MET A 400 9.41 0.23 -6.57
N ALA A 401 9.79 0.39 -7.85
CA ALA A 401 10.99 1.17 -8.19
C ALA A 401 10.91 2.61 -7.64
N ALA A 402 9.78 3.30 -7.85
CA ALA A 402 9.52 4.62 -7.30
C ALA A 402 9.33 4.60 -5.77
N VAL A 403 8.58 3.64 -5.22
CA VAL A 403 8.39 3.51 -3.76
C VAL A 403 9.71 3.29 -3.05
N VAL A 404 10.60 2.43 -3.58
CA VAL A 404 11.87 2.08 -2.93
C VAL A 404 12.88 3.22 -3.10
N LEU A 405 12.96 3.90 -4.25
CA LEU A 405 13.72 5.15 -4.37
C LEU A 405 13.27 6.19 -3.33
N ALA A 406 11.96 6.38 -3.16
CA ALA A 406 11.40 7.33 -2.19
C ALA A 406 11.59 6.91 -0.73
N HIS A 407 11.32 5.65 -0.40
CA HIS A 407 11.40 5.11 0.96
C HIS A 407 12.86 5.01 1.41
N CYS A 408 13.76 4.57 0.52
CA CYS A 408 15.14 4.31 0.89
C CYS A 408 16.04 5.53 0.74
N ARG A 409 15.69 6.57 -0.04
CA ARG A 409 16.28 7.91 0.18
C ARG A 409 15.90 8.46 1.57
N ARG A 410 14.74 8.09 2.14
CA ARG A 410 14.37 8.45 3.52
C ARG A 410 15.08 7.58 4.56
N GLY A 411 15.30 6.30 4.28
CA GLY A 411 16.14 5.41 5.10
C GLY A 411 17.60 5.85 5.12
N LEU A 412 18.21 6.04 3.95
CA LEU A 412 19.60 6.48 3.79
C LEU A 412 19.84 7.88 4.39
N SER A 413 18.93 8.84 4.19
CA SER A 413 19.09 10.18 4.79
C SER A 413 18.85 10.23 6.31
N GLN A 414 18.10 9.27 6.87
CA GLN A 414 18.06 9.06 8.33
C GLN A 414 19.32 8.36 8.85
N ALA A 415 19.88 7.39 8.09
CA ALA A 415 21.06 6.62 8.49
C ALA A 415 22.40 7.36 8.32
N LEU A 416 22.48 8.34 7.41
CA LEU A 416 23.66 9.20 7.22
C LEU A 416 23.71 10.38 8.19
N GLY A 417 22.57 10.79 8.75
CA GLY A 417 22.46 11.90 9.68
C GLY A 417 22.50 13.29 9.02
N SER A 418 22.04 14.31 9.75
CA SER A 418 21.94 15.67 9.25
C SER A 418 23.28 16.42 9.28
N GLY A 419 24.18 16.12 8.33
CA GLY A 419 25.44 16.83 8.17
C GLY A 419 26.14 16.57 6.83
N LEU A 420 26.72 17.63 6.25
CA LEU A 420 27.71 17.58 5.15
C LEU A 420 27.28 16.92 3.82
N VAL A 421 26.32 17.52 3.12
CA VAL A 421 26.42 17.66 1.65
C VAL A 421 26.24 19.13 1.29
N GLY A 422 27.22 19.71 0.59
CA GLY A 422 27.21 21.13 0.22
C GLY A 422 26.26 21.43 -0.95
N VAL A 423 25.44 22.48 -0.81
CA VAL A 423 24.50 22.91 -1.86
C VAL A 423 25.24 23.63 -2.99
N LEU A 424 25.54 22.92 -4.07
CA LEU A 424 25.83 23.54 -5.38
C LEU A 424 24.50 23.81 -6.09
N SER A 425 24.07 25.07 -6.06
CA SER A 425 22.80 25.52 -6.65
C SER A 425 22.99 26.20 -8.01
N PRO A 426 22.24 25.78 -9.05
CA PRO A 426 21.84 26.66 -10.14
C PRO A 426 20.66 27.52 -9.66
N LYS A 427 20.79 28.85 -9.78
CA LYS A 427 19.73 29.79 -9.38
C LYS A 427 18.52 29.69 -10.31
N PHE A 428 17.39 29.15 -9.85
CA PHE A 428 16.10 29.34 -10.51
C PHE A 428 14.96 29.71 -9.55
N VAL A 429 14.18 30.68 -10.02
CA VAL A 429 13.14 31.48 -9.37
C VAL A 429 12.16 30.68 -8.49
N ASN A 430 11.75 31.28 -7.36
CA ASN A 430 10.71 30.77 -6.45
C ASN A 430 9.37 30.47 -7.18
N GLY A 431 9.11 29.20 -7.45
CA GLY A 431 7.83 28.72 -7.98
C GLY A 431 6.82 28.42 -6.87
N VAL A 432 5.71 29.17 -6.83
CA VAL A 432 4.61 28.97 -5.87
C VAL A 432 3.95 27.60 -6.07
N ARG A 433 3.59 26.92 -4.96
CA ARG A 433 2.72 25.73 -4.97
C ARG A 433 1.37 26.03 -5.63
N GLN A 434 1.22 25.76 -6.92
CA GLN A 434 -0.10 25.66 -7.53
C GLN A 434 -0.71 24.28 -7.27
N LYS A 435 -1.65 24.21 -6.33
CA LYS A 435 -2.81 23.34 -6.54
C LYS A 435 -3.58 23.96 -7.71
N SER A 436 -3.73 23.26 -8.82
CA SER A 436 -4.66 23.67 -9.87
C SER A 436 -6.09 23.58 -9.31
N GLY A 437 -6.67 24.73 -8.97
CA GLY A 437 -8.08 24.81 -8.58
C GLY A 437 -9.01 24.45 -9.73
N ILE A 438 -10.32 24.45 -9.46
CA ILE A 438 -11.31 24.45 -10.55
C ILE A 438 -11.10 25.73 -11.37
N GLN A 439 -10.95 25.57 -12.67
CA GLN A 439 -10.83 26.65 -13.64
C GLN A 439 -12.18 26.87 -14.30
N TYR A 440 -12.46 28.10 -14.71
CA TYR A 440 -13.69 28.48 -15.39
C TYR A 440 -13.35 29.07 -16.75
N ILE A 441 -14.11 28.73 -17.78
CA ILE A 441 -14.04 29.39 -19.08
C ILE A 441 -15.38 30.05 -19.42
N SER A 442 -15.31 31.34 -19.73
CA SER A 442 -16.45 32.14 -20.20
C SER A 442 -16.69 31.90 -21.68
N ARG A 443 -17.96 31.94 -22.07
CA ARG A 443 -18.43 31.72 -23.43
C ARG A 443 -19.38 32.87 -23.80
N PRO A 444 -19.30 33.45 -25.01
CA PRO A 444 -20.29 34.43 -25.46
C PRO A 444 -21.69 33.82 -25.37
N ASP A 445 -22.60 34.52 -24.69
CA ASP A 445 -24.03 34.20 -24.55
C ASP A 445 -24.36 32.77 -24.08
N LEU A 446 -23.41 32.08 -23.42
CA LEU A 446 -23.56 30.71 -22.91
C LEU A 446 -23.00 30.58 -21.47
N PRO A 447 -23.55 29.69 -20.63
CA PRO A 447 -23.09 29.50 -19.25
C PRO A 447 -21.60 29.11 -19.16
N LYS A 448 -20.88 29.59 -18.13
CA LYS A 448 -19.47 29.23 -17.91
C LYS A 448 -19.33 27.74 -17.62
N LEU A 449 -18.29 27.13 -18.20
CA LEU A 449 -17.93 25.74 -17.92
C LEU A 449 -16.79 25.68 -16.90
N ALA A 450 -17.00 24.88 -15.85
CA ALA A 450 -16.01 24.52 -14.85
C ALA A 450 -15.21 23.31 -15.29
N TYR A 451 -13.87 23.38 -15.21
CA TYR A 451 -12.97 22.34 -15.67
C TYR A 451 -11.72 22.20 -14.81
N ARG A 452 -11.00 21.09 -15.02
CA ARG A 452 -9.63 20.89 -14.57
C ARG A 452 -8.79 20.37 -15.73
N LYS A 453 -7.60 20.96 -15.89
CA LYS A 453 -6.65 20.65 -16.94
C LYS A 453 -5.28 20.34 -16.34
N VAL A 454 -4.80 19.11 -16.55
CA VAL A 454 -3.41 18.73 -16.30
C VAL A 454 -2.62 19.00 -17.58
N LYS A 455 -1.54 19.79 -17.48
CA LYS A 455 -0.59 19.98 -18.60
C LYS A 455 0.30 18.76 -18.74
N GLY A 456 0.57 18.38 -19.98
CA GLY A 456 1.38 17.21 -20.34
C GLY A 456 1.50 17.07 -21.86
N LYS A 457 2.02 15.93 -22.31
CA LYS A 457 2.21 15.57 -23.72
C LYS A 457 0.86 15.32 -24.43
N SER A 458 0.93 15.31 -25.77
CA SER A 458 -0.12 14.78 -26.64
C SER A 458 0.20 13.31 -27.04
N PRO A 459 -0.80 12.48 -27.43
CA PRO A 459 -2.23 12.78 -27.37
C PRO A 459 -2.70 13.02 -25.94
N GLY A 460 -3.49 14.07 -25.74
CA GLY A 460 -4.15 14.33 -24.47
C GLY A 460 -5.34 13.39 -24.26
N VAL A 461 -5.92 13.40 -23.07
CA VAL A 461 -7.11 12.59 -22.75
C VAL A 461 -8.21 13.49 -22.20
N MET A 462 -9.41 13.40 -22.78
CA MET A 462 -10.57 14.21 -22.40
C MET A 462 -11.70 13.32 -21.89
N PHE A 463 -12.05 13.46 -20.61
CA PHE A 463 -13.12 12.68 -19.98
C PHE A 463 -14.48 13.36 -20.09
N LEU A 464 -15.48 12.62 -20.57
CA LEU A 464 -16.86 13.06 -20.74
C LEU A 464 -17.79 12.29 -19.77
N PRO A 465 -18.33 12.94 -18.72
CA PRO A 465 -19.21 12.31 -17.72
C PRO A 465 -20.52 11.72 -18.28
N GLY A 466 -21.15 10.86 -17.48
CA GLY A 466 -22.51 10.36 -17.74
C GLY A 466 -23.61 11.36 -17.36
N TYR A 467 -24.87 10.99 -17.61
CA TYR A 467 -26.04 11.80 -17.22
C TYR A 467 -26.06 12.01 -15.70
N GLY A 468 -26.32 13.25 -15.25
CA GLY A 468 -26.31 13.62 -13.83
C GLY A 468 -24.95 13.47 -13.13
N SER A 469 -23.86 13.19 -13.86
CA SER A 469 -22.52 12.97 -13.31
C SER A 469 -21.65 14.22 -13.47
N ASN A 470 -20.74 14.45 -12.52
CA ASN A 470 -19.79 15.56 -12.55
C ASN A 470 -18.33 15.09 -12.73
N MET A 471 -17.43 16.02 -13.01
CA MET A 471 -16.00 15.76 -13.23
C MET A 471 -15.25 15.22 -12.01
N SER A 472 -15.85 15.19 -10.82
CA SER A 472 -15.24 14.65 -9.59
C SER A 472 -15.63 13.20 -9.31
N GLY A 473 -16.28 12.51 -10.26
CA GLY A 473 -16.55 11.07 -10.16
C GLY A 473 -15.28 10.22 -10.23
N GLU A 474 -15.30 9.06 -9.58
CA GLU A 474 -14.14 8.16 -9.38
C GLU A 474 -13.36 7.85 -10.67
N LYS A 475 -14.09 7.58 -11.77
CA LYS A 475 -13.50 7.33 -13.10
C LYS A 475 -12.74 8.53 -13.66
N ALA A 476 -13.22 9.76 -13.42
CA ALA A 476 -12.61 10.99 -13.89
C ALA A 476 -11.36 11.36 -13.10
N GLU A 477 -11.38 11.15 -11.78
CA GLU A 477 -10.22 11.40 -10.91
C GLU A 477 -9.12 10.36 -11.15
N ALA A 478 -9.47 9.07 -11.24
CA ALA A 478 -8.52 8.00 -11.55
C ALA A 478 -7.87 8.17 -12.94
N LEU A 479 -8.62 8.66 -13.94
CA LEU A 479 -8.08 8.97 -15.26
C LEU A 479 -7.18 10.21 -15.25
N GLU A 480 -7.51 11.24 -14.47
CA GLU A 480 -6.63 12.40 -14.29
C GLU A 480 -5.30 12.00 -13.64
N ASP A 481 -5.33 11.16 -12.61
CA ASP A 481 -4.12 10.64 -11.95
C ASP A 481 -3.30 9.71 -12.86
N PHE A 482 -3.95 8.86 -13.65
CA PHE A 482 -3.27 8.02 -14.66
C PHE A 482 -2.54 8.88 -15.70
N CYS A 483 -3.23 9.83 -16.35
CA CYS A 483 -2.63 10.70 -17.35
C CYS A 483 -1.49 11.55 -16.75
N ARG A 484 -1.68 12.05 -15.53
CA ARG A 484 -0.66 12.75 -14.73
C ARG A 484 0.56 11.86 -14.43
N SER A 485 0.39 10.55 -14.26
CA SER A 485 1.49 9.61 -14.04
C SER A 485 2.32 9.33 -15.30
N LEU A 486 1.67 9.25 -16.47
CA LEU A 486 2.36 9.16 -17.79
C LEU A 486 2.93 10.50 -18.26
N GLY A 487 2.49 11.63 -17.67
CA GLY A 487 2.82 12.97 -18.12
C GLY A 487 2.08 13.39 -19.40
N HIS A 488 0.94 12.77 -19.70
CA HIS A 488 0.02 13.18 -20.77
C HIS A 488 -0.93 14.26 -20.26
N SER A 489 -1.35 15.16 -21.15
CA SER A 489 -2.33 16.19 -20.80
C SER A 489 -3.71 15.56 -20.56
N CYS A 490 -4.41 16.02 -19.52
CA CYS A 490 -5.74 15.52 -19.18
C CYS A 490 -6.72 16.68 -19.03
N LEU A 491 -7.92 16.53 -19.55
CA LEU A 491 -9.02 17.49 -19.42
C LEU A 491 -10.27 16.77 -18.89
N ARG A 492 -10.86 17.30 -17.82
CA ARG A 492 -12.17 16.91 -17.31
C ARG A 492 -12.97 18.16 -16.98
N PHE A 493 -14.28 18.14 -17.24
CA PHE A 493 -15.13 19.31 -17.06
C PHE A 493 -16.57 18.91 -16.75
N ASP A 494 -17.33 19.84 -16.17
CA ASP A 494 -18.75 19.70 -15.95
C ASP A 494 -19.54 20.31 -17.11
N TYR A 495 -20.52 19.59 -17.64
CA TYR A 495 -21.44 20.16 -18.65
C TYR A 495 -22.26 21.33 -18.10
N THR A 496 -22.92 22.08 -18.97
CA THR A 496 -23.93 23.09 -18.58
C THR A 496 -24.95 22.48 -17.63
N GLY A 497 -25.20 23.16 -16.51
CA GLY A 497 -26.11 22.72 -15.45
C GLY A 497 -25.61 21.55 -14.58
N HIS A 498 -24.35 21.11 -14.69
CA HIS A 498 -23.76 20.05 -13.87
C HIS A 498 -22.69 20.58 -12.90
N GLY A 499 -22.55 19.92 -11.75
CA GLY A 499 -21.39 20.06 -10.86
C GLY A 499 -21.08 21.50 -10.44
N ALA A 500 -19.95 22.03 -10.92
CA ALA A 500 -19.50 23.40 -10.67
C ALA A 500 -19.73 24.37 -11.85
N SER A 501 -20.30 23.91 -12.98
CA SER A 501 -20.64 24.74 -14.14
C SER A 501 -21.93 25.54 -13.94
N GLU A 502 -22.08 26.63 -14.70
CA GLU A 502 -23.31 27.43 -14.71
C GLU A 502 -24.40 26.78 -15.58
N GLY A 503 -25.65 27.25 -15.42
CA GLY A 503 -26.83 26.75 -16.13
C GLY A 503 -27.76 25.91 -15.25
N ILE A 504 -28.84 25.39 -15.82
CA ILE A 504 -29.88 24.61 -15.12
C ILE A 504 -29.91 23.19 -15.68
N PHE A 505 -29.80 22.17 -14.83
CA PHE A 505 -29.73 20.76 -15.24
C PHE A 505 -30.92 20.33 -16.12
N SER A 506 -32.15 20.69 -15.72
CA SER A 506 -33.39 20.32 -16.43
C SER A 506 -33.60 21.02 -17.77
N GLU A 507 -32.77 22.02 -18.11
CA GLU A 507 -32.76 22.71 -19.41
C GLU A 507 -31.64 22.17 -20.33
N GLY A 508 -30.77 21.30 -19.82
CA GLY A 508 -29.70 20.70 -20.60
C GLY A 508 -30.22 19.68 -21.61
N THR A 509 -29.60 19.65 -22.80
CA THR A 509 -29.97 18.79 -23.93
C THR A 509 -28.74 18.13 -24.55
N ILE A 510 -28.93 17.12 -25.40
CA ILE A 510 -27.81 16.47 -26.12
C ILE A 510 -27.07 17.51 -26.97
N GLY A 511 -27.79 18.37 -27.70
CA GLY A 511 -27.18 19.44 -28.50
C GLY A 511 -26.49 20.52 -27.68
N THR A 512 -26.96 20.81 -26.46
CA THR A 512 -26.29 21.72 -25.51
C THR A 512 -24.99 21.12 -25.00
N TRP A 513 -25.02 19.89 -24.48
CA TRP A 513 -23.80 19.23 -23.98
C TRP A 513 -22.82 18.87 -25.11
N LYS A 514 -23.31 18.64 -26.33
CA LYS A 514 -22.47 18.55 -27.55
C LYS A 514 -21.74 19.85 -27.84
N LYS A 515 -22.39 21.01 -27.72
CA LYS A 515 -21.72 22.33 -27.83
C LYS A 515 -20.70 22.52 -26.71
N ASP A 516 -20.99 22.06 -25.49
CA ASP A 516 -20.04 22.10 -24.37
C ASP A 516 -18.78 21.27 -24.65
N VAL A 517 -18.95 20.02 -25.08
CA VAL A 517 -17.83 19.14 -25.47
C VAL A 517 -17.01 19.73 -26.60
N LEU A 518 -17.66 20.24 -27.67
CA LEU A 518 -16.95 20.85 -28.79
C LEU A 518 -16.18 22.10 -28.38
N PHE A 519 -16.78 22.99 -27.59
CA PHE A 519 -16.12 24.19 -27.10
C PHE A 519 -14.89 23.85 -26.22
N MET A 520 -15.02 22.88 -25.31
CA MET A 520 -13.91 22.44 -24.47
C MET A 520 -12.83 21.70 -25.28
N LEU A 521 -13.23 20.95 -26.30
CA LEU A 521 -12.30 20.28 -27.23
C LEU A 521 -11.57 21.29 -28.10
N ASP A 522 -12.20 22.39 -28.53
CA ASP A 522 -11.61 23.42 -29.38
C ASP A 522 -10.70 24.36 -28.59
N GLU A 523 -11.26 25.09 -27.62
CA GLU A 523 -10.61 26.21 -26.92
C GLU A 523 -9.72 25.78 -25.74
N VAL A 524 -9.98 24.62 -25.13
CA VAL A 524 -9.29 24.19 -23.91
C VAL A 524 -8.37 23.00 -24.12
N ALA A 525 -8.65 22.07 -25.05
CA ALA A 525 -7.77 20.95 -25.33
C ALA A 525 -6.64 21.32 -26.32
N GLU A 526 -5.38 21.00 -25.97
CA GLU A 526 -4.19 21.32 -26.77
C GLU A 526 -3.69 20.08 -27.53
N GLY A 527 -3.55 20.20 -28.85
CA GLY A 527 -3.10 19.09 -29.71
C GLY A 527 -4.15 17.97 -29.88
N PRO A 528 -3.76 16.79 -30.41
CA PRO A 528 -4.65 15.65 -30.57
C PRO A 528 -5.11 15.07 -29.22
N GLN A 529 -6.34 14.53 -29.18
CA GLN A 529 -6.98 13.98 -27.99
C GLN A 529 -7.48 12.54 -28.19
N ILE A 530 -7.41 11.74 -27.13
CA ILE A 530 -8.24 10.55 -26.92
C ILE A 530 -9.47 11.00 -26.15
N LEU A 531 -10.68 10.71 -26.64
CA LEU A 531 -11.92 11.04 -25.95
C LEU A 531 -12.42 9.81 -25.18
N VAL A 532 -12.78 9.99 -23.91
CA VAL A 532 -13.20 8.91 -23.00
C VAL A 532 -14.59 9.21 -22.46
N GLY A 533 -15.61 8.52 -22.96
CA GLY A 533 -17.01 8.84 -22.73
C GLY A 533 -17.77 7.78 -21.95
N SER A 534 -18.31 8.15 -20.78
CA SER A 534 -19.11 7.25 -19.94
C SER A 534 -20.61 7.48 -20.16
N SER A 535 -21.39 6.42 -20.38
CA SER A 535 -22.85 6.49 -20.58
C SER A 535 -23.20 7.48 -21.69
N ILE A 536 -23.96 8.55 -21.40
CA ILE A 536 -24.29 9.63 -22.32
C ILE A 536 -23.06 10.37 -22.86
N GLY A 537 -21.99 10.49 -22.06
CA GLY A 537 -20.69 11.01 -22.49
C GLY A 537 -20.07 10.18 -23.62
N GLY A 538 -20.43 8.89 -23.73
CA GLY A 538 -20.06 8.03 -24.85
C GLY A 538 -20.82 8.36 -26.15
N TRP A 539 -22.03 8.90 -26.07
CA TRP A 539 -22.76 9.41 -27.25
C TRP A 539 -22.18 10.76 -27.69
N LEU A 540 -21.95 11.67 -26.73
CA LEU A 540 -21.29 12.96 -26.96
C LEU A 540 -19.87 12.81 -27.52
N MET A 541 -19.13 11.78 -27.07
CA MET A 541 -17.82 11.37 -27.60
C MET A 541 -17.87 11.09 -29.11
N LEU A 542 -18.84 10.29 -29.56
CA LEU A 542 -19.02 9.96 -30.99
C LEU A 542 -19.42 11.21 -31.79
N LEU A 543 -20.34 12.02 -31.26
CA LEU A 543 -20.77 13.28 -31.86
C LEU A 543 -19.64 14.31 -31.99
N ALA A 544 -18.70 14.34 -31.03
CA ALA A 544 -17.51 15.17 -31.09
C ALA A 544 -16.49 14.65 -32.09
N ALA A 545 -16.26 13.33 -32.15
CA ALA A 545 -15.34 12.70 -33.09
C ALA A 545 -15.74 12.91 -34.56
N ILE A 546 -17.05 12.85 -34.86
CA ILE A 546 -17.61 13.16 -36.19
C ILE A 546 -17.33 14.62 -36.59
N ALA A 547 -17.34 15.54 -35.62
CA ALA A 547 -17.20 16.98 -35.86
C ALA A 547 -15.75 17.51 -35.76
N ARG A 548 -14.84 16.75 -35.14
CA ARG A 548 -13.40 17.06 -34.96
C ARG A 548 -12.51 15.83 -35.23
N PRO A 549 -12.59 15.20 -36.42
CA PRO A 549 -11.80 14.01 -36.76
C PRO A 549 -10.29 14.29 -36.85
N GLU A 550 -9.90 15.54 -37.13
CA GLU A 550 -8.49 15.97 -37.11
C GLU A 550 -7.92 15.97 -35.68
N LYS A 551 -8.69 16.44 -34.69
CA LYS A 551 -8.27 16.53 -33.28
C LYS A 551 -8.47 15.21 -32.52
N THR A 552 -9.41 14.36 -32.92
CA THR A 552 -9.73 13.09 -32.23
C THR A 552 -8.91 11.91 -32.76
N LYS A 553 -8.02 11.33 -31.93
CA LYS A 553 -7.10 10.23 -32.34
C LYS A 553 -7.44 8.84 -31.84
N ALA A 554 -8.22 8.69 -30.78
CA ALA A 554 -8.88 7.42 -30.44
C ALA A 554 -10.05 7.66 -29.48
N LEU A 555 -10.92 6.66 -29.32
CA LEU A 555 -12.13 6.71 -28.51
C LEU A 555 -12.21 5.57 -27.51
N VAL A 556 -12.60 5.87 -26.27
CA VAL A 556 -12.92 4.85 -25.24
C VAL A 556 -14.32 5.09 -24.68
N GLY A 557 -15.27 4.26 -25.10
CA GLY A 557 -16.64 4.25 -24.60
C GLY A 557 -16.78 3.33 -23.37
N ILE A 558 -17.53 3.79 -22.36
CA ILE A 558 -17.79 3.05 -21.12
C ILE A 558 -19.31 2.99 -20.90
N SER A 559 -19.93 1.82 -21.10
CA SER A 559 -21.40 1.64 -21.15
C SER A 559 -22.10 2.67 -22.06
N THR A 560 -21.57 2.85 -23.27
CA THR A 560 -21.96 3.90 -24.23
C THR A 560 -23.46 3.91 -24.54
N ALA A 561 -24.14 5.02 -24.20
CA ALA A 561 -25.57 5.21 -24.36
C ALA A 561 -25.95 5.91 -25.69
N ALA A 562 -25.35 5.48 -26.82
CA ALA A 562 -25.64 6.05 -28.14
C ALA A 562 -27.11 5.83 -28.52
N ASP A 563 -27.81 6.90 -28.90
CA ASP A 563 -29.25 6.97 -29.25
C ASP A 563 -30.23 6.43 -28.18
N TYR A 564 -29.72 5.95 -27.04
CA TYR A 564 -30.42 4.95 -26.25
C TYR A 564 -31.74 5.45 -25.68
N PHE A 565 -31.75 6.64 -25.06
CA PHE A 565 -32.97 7.27 -24.54
C PHE A 565 -34.08 7.40 -25.60
N VAL A 566 -33.73 7.75 -26.85
CA VAL A 566 -34.68 7.88 -27.96
C VAL A 566 -35.19 6.51 -28.40
N THR A 567 -34.30 5.52 -28.54
CA THR A 567 -34.70 4.15 -28.94
C THR A 567 -35.56 3.46 -27.88
N ALA A 568 -35.19 3.58 -26.60
CA ALA A 568 -35.91 3.01 -25.47
C ALA A 568 -37.31 3.63 -25.36
N PHE A 569 -37.43 4.97 -25.40
CA PHE A 569 -38.74 5.64 -25.40
C PHE A 569 -39.62 5.25 -26.59
N LYS A 570 -39.03 5.10 -27.79
CA LYS A 570 -39.76 4.62 -28.99
C LYS A 570 -40.15 3.15 -28.93
N SER A 571 -39.50 2.35 -28.08
CA SER A 571 -39.83 0.93 -27.86
C SER A 571 -40.87 0.68 -26.77
N LEU A 572 -41.26 1.71 -26.00
CA LEU A 572 -42.31 1.59 -24.98
C LEU A 572 -43.66 1.20 -25.59
N PRO A 573 -44.52 0.46 -24.85
CA PRO A 573 -45.91 0.25 -25.23
C PRO A 573 -46.64 1.57 -25.51
N LEU A 574 -47.46 1.60 -26.56
CA LEU A 574 -48.20 2.79 -27.01
C LEU A 574 -49.04 3.47 -25.91
N GLN A 575 -49.47 2.72 -24.89
CA GLN A 575 -50.24 3.24 -23.76
C GLN A 575 -49.33 3.98 -22.76
N GLU A 576 -48.23 3.36 -22.32
CA GLU A 576 -47.23 3.98 -21.44
C GLU A 576 -46.59 5.21 -22.09
N ARG A 577 -46.23 5.09 -23.38
CA ARG A 577 -45.67 6.21 -24.14
C ARG A 577 -46.62 7.41 -24.18
N LYS A 578 -47.92 7.20 -24.40
CA LYS A 578 -48.92 8.28 -24.33
C LYS A 578 -49.02 8.89 -22.95
N GLU A 579 -48.99 8.08 -21.89
CA GLU A 579 -49.01 8.59 -20.52
C GLU A 579 -47.82 9.50 -20.21
N PHE A 580 -46.62 9.20 -20.73
CA PHE A 580 -45.45 10.07 -20.62
C PHE A 580 -45.49 11.28 -21.57
N GLU A 581 -46.11 11.16 -22.75
CA GLU A 581 -46.36 12.29 -23.66
C GLU A 581 -47.34 13.30 -23.04
N ASP A 582 -48.43 12.83 -22.41
CA ASP A 582 -49.43 13.65 -21.70
C ASP A 582 -48.86 14.28 -20.41
N LYS A 583 -47.96 13.58 -19.70
CA LYS A 583 -47.24 14.11 -18.51
C LYS A 583 -46.06 15.01 -18.85
N GLY A 584 -45.66 15.10 -20.13
CA GLY A 584 -44.47 15.83 -20.59
C GLY A 584 -43.12 15.32 -20.03
N THR A 585 -43.11 14.22 -19.28
CA THR A 585 -41.95 13.68 -18.58
C THR A 585 -42.01 12.16 -18.54
N TRP A 586 -40.84 11.53 -18.68
CA TRP A 586 -40.64 10.09 -18.58
C TRP A 586 -39.75 9.78 -17.37
N THR A 587 -40.20 8.86 -16.52
CA THR A 587 -39.45 8.39 -15.34
C THR A 587 -38.93 6.97 -15.62
N ILE A 588 -37.61 6.80 -15.52
CA ILE A 588 -36.87 5.59 -15.87
C ILE A 588 -36.31 5.00 -14.57
N PRO A 589 -36.71 3.79 -14.13
CA PRO A 589 -36.09 3.12 -12.99
C PRO A 589 -34.60 2.84 -13.23
N THR A 590 -33.77 2.95 -12.20
CA THR A 590 -32.33 2.68 -12.28
C THR A 590 -31.78 2.11 -10.96
N LYS A 591 -30.61 1.48 -11.01
CA LYS A 591 -29.79 1.10 -9.84
C LYS A 591 -28.54 1.96 -9.67
N SER A 592 -28.35 2.98 -10.52
CA SER A 592 -27.11 3.78 -10.58
C SER A 592 -27.09 5.02 -9.67
N ASN A 593 -28.25 5.47 -9.16
CA ASN A 593 -28.39 6.56 -8.19
C ASN A 593 -29.14 6.10 -6.91
N GLU A 594 -29.14 6.96 -5.88
CA GLU A 594 -29.78 6.66 -4.58
C GLU A 594 -31.31 6.82 -4.61
N GLU A 595 -31.84 7.60 -5.55
CA GLU A 595 -33.29 7.84 -5.71
C GLU A 595 -34.02 6.66 -6.40
N GLY A 596 -33.28 5.80 -7.11
CA GLY A 596 -33.81 4.61 -7.79
C GLY A 596 -34.48 4.88 -9.15
N PHE A 597 -34.47 6.13 -9.62
CA PHE A 597 -34.99 6.53 -10.92
C PHE A 597 -34.27 7.78 -11.47
N PHE A 598 -34.37 7.98 -12.78
CA PHE A 598 -34.07 9.26 -13.44
C PHE A 598 -35.34 9.81 -14.09
N THR A 599 -35.50 11.13 -14.14
CA THR A 599 -36.55 11.79 -14.93
C THR A 599 -35.93 12.48 -16.14
N VAL A 600 -36.62 12.37 -17.27
CA VAL A 600 -36.25 12.95 -18.58
C VAL A 600 -37.46 13.70 -19.13
N SER A 601 -37.28 14.91 -19.64
CA SER A 601 -38.39 15.67 -20.26
C SER A 601 -38.68 15.19 -21.68
N LEU A 602 -39.93 15.36 -22.12
CA LEU A 602 -40.31 15.01 -23.49
C LEU A 602 -39.57 15.89 -24.52
N ASP A 603 -39.26 17.13 -24.17
CA ASP A 603 -38.50 18.04 -25.03
C ASP A 603 -37.01 17.69 -25.09
N PHE A 604 -36.42 17.13 -24.03
CA PHE A 604 -35.11 16.50 -24.11
C PHE A 604 -35.10 15.35 -25.12
N LEU A 605 -36.11 14.46 -25.08
CA LEU A 605 -36.21 13.33 -26.01
C LEU A 605 -36.36 13.81 -27.47
N ARG A 606 -37.22 14.81 -27.70
CA ARG A 606 -37.41 15.47 -29.01
C ARG A 606 -36.13 16.12 -29.53
N GLU A 607 -35.34 16.76 -28.67
CA GLU A 607 -34.06 17.37 -29.06
C GLU A 607 -33.02 16.29 -29.38
N ALA A 608 -32.93 15.26 -28.54
CA ALA A 608 -32.02 14.14 -28.68
C ALA A 608 -32.19 13.36 -30.00
N GLU A 609 -33.39 13.33 -30.58
CA GLU A 609 -33.61 12.71 -31.90
C GLU A 609 -32.74 13.31 -33.01
N ASN A 610 -32.43 14.62 -32.93
CA ASN A 610 -31.61 15.34 -33.91
C ASN A 610 -30.10 15.01 -33.80
N HIS A 611 -29.74 14.15 -32.85
CA HIS A 611 -28.37 13.72 -32.58
C HIS A 611 -28.21 12.20 -32.61
N CYS A 612 -29.24 11.46 -33.03
CA CYS A 612 -29.13 10.04 -33.30
C CYS A 612 -28.08 9.76 -34.39
N ILE A 613 -27.37 8.64 -34.25
CA ILE A 613 -26.28 8.22 -35.14
C ILE A 613 -26.32 6.73 -35.51
N LEU A 614 -27.15 5.91 -34.87
CA LEU A 614 -27.27 4.47 -35.13
C LEU A 614 -28.13 4.13 -36.36
N HIS A 615 -28.72 5.12 -37.04
CA HIS A 615 -29.49 4.94 -38.27
C HIS A 615 -28.62 4.88 -39.55
N SER A 616 -27.32 5.12 -39.45
CA SER A 616 -26.40 5.19 -40.60
C SER A 616 -24.98 4.79 -40.19
N PRO A 617 -24.05 4.56 -41.14
CA PRO A 617 -22.63 4.44 -40.81
C PRO A 617 -22.12 5.70 -40.09
N ILE A 618 -21.27 5.50 -39.09
CA ILE A 618 -20.68 6.53 -38.24
C ILE A 618 -19.29 6.86 -38.80
N PRO A 619 -19.06 8.09 -39.33
CA PRO A 619 -17.85 8.46 -40.06
C PRO A 619 -16.65 8.77 -39.13
N ILE A 620 -16.27 7.78 -38.33
CA ILE A 620 -15.12 7.80 -37.42
C ILE A 620 -14.13 6.74 -37.90
N ALA A 621 -12.91 7.15 -38.24
CA ALA A 621 -11.86 6.28 -38.79
C ALA A 621 -10.68 6.02 -37.84
N CYS A 622 -10.71 6.59 -36.63
CA CYS A 622 -9.68 6.38 -35.61
C CYS A 622 -9.99 5.13 -34.75
N PRO A 623 -9.02 4.60 -33.97
CA PRO A 623 -9.25 3.44 -33.10
C PRO A 623 -10.35 3.68 -32.06
N VAL A 624 -11.23 2.69 -31.87
CA VAL A 624 -12.34 2.74 -30.91
C VAL A 624 -12.28 1.53 -29.99
N ARG A 625 -12.53 1.73 -28.69
CA ARG A 625 -12.63 0.69 -27.68
C ARG A 625 -13.91 0.89 -26.88
N LEU A 626 -14.77 -0.13 -26.79
CA LEU A 626 -16.07 -0.03 -26.12
C LEU A 626 -16.16 -1.04 -24.97
N VAL A 627 -16.05 -0.55 -23.74
CA VAL A 627 -16.14 -1.38 -22.52
C VAL A 627 -17.58 -1.37 -22.01
N HIS A 628 -18.19 -2.53 -21.82
CA HIS A 628 -19.59 -2.64 -21.37
C HIS A 628 -19.79 -3.78 -20.37
N GLY A 629 -20.69 -3.59 -19.39
CA GLY A 629 -21.12 -4.62 -18.47
C GLY A 629 -22.17 -5.56 -19.06
N LEU A 630 -22.03 -6.89 -18.88
CA LEU A 630 -23.10 -7.84 -19.21
C LEU A 630 -24.23 -7.90 -18.17
N LYS A 631 -24.08 -7.16 -17.06
CA LYS A 631 -25.15 -6.86 -16.08
C LYS A 631 -25.45 -5.36 -16.01
N ASP A 632 -25.24 -4.66 -17.13
CA ASP A 632 -25.79 -3.32 -17.31
C ASP A 632 -27.31 -3.44 -17.47
N GLU A 633 -28.04 -2.93 -16.48
CA GLU A 633 -29.51 -2.89 -16.47
C GLU A 633 -30.06 -1.52 -16.92
N ASP A 634 -29.21 -0.49 -16.99
CA ASP A 634 -29.62 0.85 -17.42
C ASP A 634 -29.50 0.97 -18.95
N VAL A 635 -28.40 0.46 -19.54
CA VAL A 635 -28.13 0.45 -20.99
C VAL A 635 -27.75 -0.97 -21.44
N PRO A 636 -28.46 -1.58 -22.41
CA PRO A 636 -28.08 -2.90 -22.92
C PRO A 636 -26.73 -2.87 -23.66
N TRP A 637 -25.84 -3.81 -23.32
CA TRP A 637 -24.52 -3.96 -23.95
C TRP A 637 -24.54 -4.09 -25.49
N HIS A 638 -25.66 -4.54 -26.05
CA HIS A 638 -25.93 -4.54 -27.49
C HIS A 638 -25.78 -3.15 -28.15
N VAL A 639 -25.98 -2.04 -27.41
CA VAL A 639 -25.76 -0.68 -27.94
C VAL A 639 -24.28 -0.47 -28.32
N SER A 640 -23.33 -1.02 -27.56
CA SER A 640 -21.91 -0.98 -27.95
C SER A 640 -21.61 -1.86 -29.17
N MET A 641 -22.31 -2.98 -29.36
CA MET A 641 -22.22 -3.76 -30.60
C MET A 641 -22.74 -2.94 -31.79
N GLN A 642 -23.89 -2.28 -31.64
CA GLN A 642 -24.49 -1.44 -32.68
C GLN A 642 -23.59 -0.26 -33.08
N VAL A 643 -22.90 0.38 -32.12
CA VAL A 643 -21.86 1.38 -32.42
C VAL A 643 -20.71 0.75 -33.21
N ALA A 644 -20.19 -0.40 -32.76
CA ALA A 644 -19.06 -1.06 -33.42
C ALA A 644 -19.36 -1.52 -34.86
N GLU A 645 -20.57 -2.01 -35.12
CA GLU A 645 -21.06 -2.37 -36.46
C GLU A 645 -21.13 -1.19 -37.45
N ARG A 646 -21.20 0.05 -36.96
CA ARG A 646 -21.50 1.25 -37.76
C ARG A 646 -20.30 2.18 -37.92
N VAL A 647 -19.36 2.17 -36.98
CA VAL A 647 -18.11 2.93 -37.06
C VAL A 647 -17.29 2.48 -38.27
N LEU A 648 -16.89 3.42 -39.12
CA LEU A 648 -16.11 3.13 -40.36
C LEU A 648 -14.64 2.75 -40.11
N SER A 649 -14.16 2.82 -38.86
CA SER A 649 -12.82 2.40 -38.47
C SER A 649 -12.65 0.89 -38.58
N ALA A 650 -11.51 0.44 -39.12
CA ALA A 650 -11.13 -0.96 -39.11
C ALA A 650 -10.54 -1.43 -37.77
N ASP A 651 -10.42 -0.54 -36.78
CA ASP A 651 -9.74 -0.78 -35.50
C ASP A 651 -10.71 -0.57 -34.32
N VAL A 652 -11.66 -1.50 -34.16
CA VAL A 652 -12.74 -1.43 -33.16
C VAL A 652 -12.79 -2.71 -32.32
N ASP A 653 -12.54 -2.61 -31.01
CA ASP A 653 -12.75 -3.71 -30.07
C ASP A 653 -13.91 -3.43 -29.10
N VAL A 654 -14.69 -4.47 -28.78
CA VAL A 654 -15.75 -4.43 -27.75
C VAL A 654 -15.39 -5.37 -26.60
N ILE A 655 -15.32 -4.83 -25.38
CA ILE A 655 -14.85 -5.52 -24.18
C ILE A 655 -16.03 -5.72 -23.22
N LEU A 656 -16.58 -6.94 -23.21
CA LEU A 656 -17.78 -7.30 -22.46
C LEU A 656 -17.45 -7.97 -21.12
N ARG A 657 -17.69 -7.27 -20.00
CA ARG A 657 -17.40 -7.80 -18.65
C ARG A 657 -18.61 -8.54 -18.06
N ARG A 658 -18.47 -9.86 -17.86
CA ARG A 658 -19.50 -10.78 -17.34
C ARG A 658 -20.21 -10.35 -16.03
N HIS A 659 -19.58 -9.51 -15.22
CA HIS A 659 -20.11 -9.05 -13.94
C HIS A 659 -20.20 -7.52 -13.82
N GLY A 660 -19.81 -6.78 -14.86
CA GLY A 660 -19.89 -5.32 -14.88
C GLY A 660 -21.34 -4.84 -14.92
N GLN A 661 -21.60 -3.73 -14.24
CA GLN A 661 -22.87 -2.99 -14.18
C GLN A 661 -22.66 -1.58 -14.76
N HIS A 662 -23.73 -0.81 -15.00
CA HIS A 662 -23.67 0.47 -15.71
C HIS A 662 -22.59 1.44 -15.26
N ARG A 663 -22.38 1.56 -13.94
CA ARG A 663 -21.38 2.47 -13.39
C ARG A 663 -19.94 2.13 -13.80
N MET A 664 -19.63 0.86 -14.10
CA MET A 664 -18.28 0.35 -14.41
C MET A 664 -17.20 0.98 -13.50
N ALA A 665 -17.44 0.94 -12.19
CA ALA A 665 -16.72 1.73 -11.18
C ALA A 665 -16.00 0.86 -10.13
N GLU A 666 -16.11 -0.47 -10.20
CA GLU A 666 -15.31 -1.33 -9.33
C GLU A 666 -13.81 -1.16 -9.63
N LYS A 667 -12.95 -1.51 -8.67
CA LYS A 667 -11.49 -1.30 -8.82
C LYS A 667 -10.92 -1.98 -10.05
N ASP A 668 -11.43 -3.15 -10.40
CA ASP A 668 -11.04 -3.87 -11.62
C ASP A 668 -11.68 -3.29 -12.90
N ASP A 669 -12.77 -2.52 -12.81
CA ASP A 669 -13.36 -1.76 -13.92
C ASP A 669 -12.53 -0.52 -14.22
N ILE A 670 -12.22 0.29 -13.21
CA ILE A 670 -11.33 1.46 -13.34
C ILE A 670 -9.97 1.02 -13.90
N LYS A 671 -9.42 -0.10 -13.40
CA LYS A 671 -8.17 -0.69 -13.91
C LYS A 671 -8.26 -1.12 -15.38
N LEU A 672 -9.37 -1.74 -15.80
CA LEU A 672 -9.60 -2.12 -17.19
C LEU A 672 -9.70 -0.90 -18.10
N ILE A 673 -10.43 0.14 -17.68
CA ILE A 673 -10.58 1.40 -18.41
C ILE A 673 -9.21 2.08 -18.59
N VAL A 674 -8.42 2.15 -17.51
CA VAL A 674 -7.05 2.70 -17.54
C VAL A 674 -6.16 1.94 -18.52
N TYR A 675 -6.09 0.60 -18.45
CA TYR A 675 -5.28 -0.18 -19.40
C TYR A 675 -5.76 -0.07 -20.85
N THR A 676 -7.07 0.10 -21.08
CA THR A 676 -7.62 0.33 -22.42
C THR A 676 -7.14 1.66 -23.02
N ILE A 677 -6.85 2.66 -22.19
CA ILE A 677 -6.33 3.96 -22.60
C ILE A 677 -4.79 3.91 -22.71
N ASP A 678 -4.13 3.16 -21.84
CA ASP A 678 -2.67 2.89 -21.86
C ASP A 678 -2.24 2.25 -23.19
N ASP A 679 -2.90 1.15 -23.59
CA ASP A 679 -2.67 0.44 -24.86
C ASP A 679 -2.92 1.35 -26.08
N LEU A 680 -3.96 2.19 -26.04
CA LEU A 680 -4.23 3.18 -27.09
C LEU A 680 -3.17 4.29 -27.16
N ILE A 681 -2.64 4.77 -26.04
CA ILE A 681 -1.55 5.75 -26.01
C ILE A 681 -0.29 5.13 -26.63
N ASP A 682 0.09 3.92 -26.20
CA ASP A 682 1.27 3.22 -26.71
C ASP A 682 1.13 2.90 -28.21
N LYS A 683 -0.06 2.46 -28.65
CA LYS A 683 -0.38 2.20 -30.06
C LYS A 683 -0.30 3.46 -30.91
N LEU A 684 -0.92 4.56 -30.48
CA LEU A 684 -0.89 5.83 -31.22
C LEU A 684 0.52 6.44 -31.29
N THR A 685 1.30 6.35 -30.20
CA THR A 685 2.67 6.92 -30.14
C THR A 685 3.75 6.02 -30.73
N THR A 686 3.44 4.76 -31.07
CA THR A 686 4.32 3.87 -31.84
C THR A 686 4.11 4.01 -33.37
N ILE A 687 3.02 4.65 -33.81
CA ILE A 687 2.65 4.79 -35.23
C ILE A 687 3.07 6.16 -35.82
N THR A 688 3.46 7.12 -34.97
CA THR A 688 3.97 8.46 -35.33
C THR A 688 5.47 8.59 -35.11
#